data_AF-A0AA36NKB0-F1
#
_entry.id   AF-A0AA36NKB0-F1
#
_cell.length_a   1.000
_cell.length_b   1.000
_cell.length_c   1.000
_cell.angle_alpha   90.00
_cell.angle_beta   90.00
_cell.angle_gamma   90.00
#
_symmetry.space_group_name_H-M   'P 1'
#
loop_
_entity.id
_entity.type
_entity.pdbx_description
1 polymer ?
#
loop_
_entity_poly.entity_id
_entity_poly.type
_entity_poly.pdbx_seq_one_letter_code
_entity_poly.pdbx_strand_id
1 'polypeptide(L)'
;MFSLAKICGLALVQQFLASSPEEAGLAVDDDCRDAETCALNALQLSRKRCDFDFETDVQQPMVKMTDEIEALNNRLVVLVARAMRTSFKDDFSKLVGATAEAVGVIERITPKFMLMVNKTSAVLPDKGIKNFGSAAEREQHALLTMQNFAIGHAGEIMTNIATMRDLHKENASFASDVNGVAQLAQEWLQGVLKTAWADAAEQLPRINALVKDEYTNTSQMVTEAACAANTASSIAQLTSLYAAIVSAGADCNATNKTMFSVEDCESSALSVQSGIAKVITASAKMMSNCYQSSWVCSNEANSATYGLLKAYISTIVVKDSCRSSDPIALAVCESESFKLVSTLGVAAGHMRKELSLLRARFDLRLDAERLRTQVATEELQKACEAAVRAEHASATRQVAATRAELAEEMGTYRANEAAAFQGLRAEVEAQKASADSEQRRHARQEAAQAARLESAEAGAVLARQEAAAAVESAQREVDAVKASFELRREEQVAEVVSRFEGEHFRLSVEAAQEAQRRAQAEQEAAELRAKLDSLRCALAKRAEEVSEMKELCEARPAPEPPEPMPPMEPMEPMEPKEPTEPEPRSEGAPSAPSALSDTDLAREGQSLRLCDLESRLMSHAADEFARLSLLEDQFRRALASKNDVIDELKDELGRREAEIFEARGILATLARRSKAKSVAGKRRDPPRLIRAEVSPTGKAGALLQASVAPEVRGARHAGVAVLADLHFERRYRKQIESVRCYAQKQGYDLWLLRGTEFPACERLFAPADFFFLKHCAAAGLLEQQAPEYALAVLDADVMPVVMDRGLDAWMGGGDLQFYERIAGEEIMAGNYIAKNKPWVRKFLQNWAARRWSQPGGFSSADEGALHVALVETLEVKARQRVAELYANLTAPVADLEPYFRFVEEAKRALGPPRKWLMDRTRLGQEHNCRKCVLAIWPRMSFFVDDGVYLNRHGSRLGPVMHHGIKSPKDARRYMPGACELGRELLVESWQLGQEALQLAEGYPHLYPKGSDCQLCAGRCVANFSCRPLEL
;
A
#
# COMPACT_ATOMS: atom_id res chain seq x y z
N MET A 1 -43.41 -1.86 24.39
CA MET A 1 -41.97 -2.16 24.24
C MET A 1 -41.66 -3.66 24.21
N PHE A 2 -42.22 -4.49 25.11
CA PHE A 2 -42.07 -5.96 25.03
C PHE A 2 -42.58 -6.58 23.71
N SER A 3 -43.65 -6.04 23.11
CA SER A 3 -44.10 -6.45 21.76
C SER A 3 -43.13 -6.03 20.64
N LEU A 4 -42.40 -4.92 20.77
CA LEU A 4 -41.48 -4.42 19.74
C LEU A 4 -40.27 -5.34 19.54
N ALA A 5 -39.69 -5.86 20.62
CA ALA A 5 -38.56 -6.80 20.55
C ALA A 5 -38.96 -8.18 19.99
N LYS A 6 -40.18 -8.63 20.26
CA LYS A 6 -40.72 -9.90 19.77
C LYS A 6 -41.14 -9.83 18.29
N ILE A 7 -41.70 -8.70 17.85
CA ILE A 7 -42.14 -8.46 16.47
C ILE A 7 -40.94 -8.31 15.53
N CYS A 8 -39.89 -7.58 15.92
CA CYS A 8 -38.66 -7.49 15.12
C CYS A 8 -37.87 -8.81 15.05
N GLY A 9 -38.00 -9.71 16.03
CA GLY A 9 -37.28 -10.99 16.05
C GLY A 9 -37.96 -12.11 15.24
N LEU A 10 -39.29 -12.23 15.31
CA LEU A 10 -40.02 -13.38 14.72
C LEU A 10 -40.54 -13.13 13.30
N ALA A 11 -41.03 -11.92 12.98
CA ALA A 11 -41.55 -11.63 11.64
C ALA A 11 -40.44 -11.51 10.58
N LEU A 12 -39.25 -11.06 11.00
CA LEU A 12 -38.11 -10.83 10.12
C LEU A 12 -37.35 -12.10 9.74
N VAL A 13 -37.25 -13.08 10.65
CA VAL A 13 -36.63 -14.39 10.34
C VAL A 13 -37.51 -15.17 9.34
N GLN A 14 -38.84 -15.07 9.44
CA GLN A 14 -39.74 -15.71 8.48
C GLN A 14 -39.78 -15.00 7.13
N GLN A 15 -39.64 -13.67 7.08
CA GLN A 15 -39.66 -12.91 5.83
C GLN A 15 -38.32 -13.01 5.07
N PHE A 16 -37.19 -13.01 5.78
CA PHE A 16 -35.85 -13.23 5.19
C PHE A 16 -35.70 -14.65 4.61
N LEU A 17 -36.36 -15.66 5.19
CA LEU A 17 -36.40 -17.03 4.65
C LEU A 17 -37.39 -17.21 3.49
N ALA A 18 -38.31 -16.25 3.26
CA ALA A 18 -39.40 -16.40 2.29
C ALA A 18 -39.30 -15.48 1.06
N SER A 19 -38.41 -14.48 1.05
CA SER A 19 -38.26 -13.54 -0.08
C SER A 19 -36.81 -13.37 -0.50
N SER A 20 -36.29 -14.33 -1.26
CA SER A 20 -35.14 -14.12 -2.15
C SER A 20 -35.66 -14.09 -3.59
N PRO A 21 -35.49 -12.98 -4.35
CA PRO A 21 -35.88 -12.92 -5.76
C PRO A 21 -34.84 -13.61 -6.65
N GLU A 22 -35.30 -14.51 -7.54
CA GLU A 22 -34.50 -15.30 -8.49
C GLU A 22 -33.90 -14.52 -9.69
N GLU A 23 -34.14 -13.21 -9.81
CA GLU A 23 -33.80 -12.49 -11.05
C GLU A 23 -33.06 -11.17 -10.81
N ALA A 24 -31.74 -11.25 -10.67
CA ALA A 24 -30.80 -10.23 -11.15
C ALA A 24 -29.43 -10.88 -11.39
N GLY A 25 -29.00 -10.89 -12.65
CA GLY A 25 -27.81 -11.59 -13.14
C GLY A 25 -26.49 -11.17 -12.48
N LEU A 26 -26.15 -11.88 -11.42
CA LEU A 26 -24.80 -12.25 -10.99
C LEU A 26 -24.97 -13.62 -10.30
N ALA A 27 -24.95 -14.68 -11.11
CA ALA A 27 -25.31 -16.03 -10.71
C ALA A 27 -24.40 -16.59 -9.60
N VAL A 28 -24.89 -16.47 -8.37
CA VAL A 28 -25.06 -17.47 -7.30
C VAL A 28 -24.05 -18.63 -7.23
N ASP A 29 -23.38 -18.72 -6.08
CA ASP A 29 -22.74 -19.92 -5.54
C ASP A 29 -23.68 -20.48 -4.46
N ASP A 30 -24.67 -21.28 -4.89
CA ASP A 30 -25.52 -22.13 -4.04
C ASP A 30 -25.56 -23.53 -4.67
N ASP A 31 -24.59 -24.36 -4.33
CA ASP A 31 -24.80 -25.82 -4.25
C ASP A 31 -23.72 -26.41 -3.33
N CYS A 32 -24.02 -26.45 -2.04
CA CYS A 32 -23.24 -27.17 -1.02
C CYS A 32 -23.78 -28.60 -0.90
N ARG A 33 -23.19 -29.58 -1.58
CA ARG A 33 -23.57 -31.00 -1.40
C ARG A 33 -22.46 -31.94 -0.96
N ASP A 34 -21.22 -31.46 -0.85
CA ASP A 34 -20.06 -32.34 -0.72
C ASP A 34 -19.14 -31.84 0.41
N ALA A 35 -18.61 -32.78 1.19
CA ALA A 35 -17.90 -32.53 2.45
C ALA A 35 -16.58 -31.74 2.34
N GLU A 36 -16.11 -31.43 1.13
CA GLU A 36 -14.83 -30.73 0.89
C GLU A 36 -14.96 -29.21 0.72
N THR A 37 -16.16 -28.63 0.56
CA THR A 37 -16.32 -27.19 0.23
C THR A 37 -16.80 -26.32 1.40
N CYS A 38 -16.46 -26.72 2.62
CA CYS A 38 -17.15 -26.27 3.82
C CYS A 38 -16.41 -25.18 4.65
N ALA A 39 -15.66 -24.30 4.00
CA ALA A 39 -14.96 -23.22 4.72
C ALA A 39 -15.90 -22.10 5.24
N LEU A 40 -17.12 -21.96 4.70
CA LEU A 40 -17.94 -20.75 4.89
C LEU A 40 -19.17 -20.88 5.82
N ASN A 41 -19.71 -22.09 6.05
CA ASN A 41 -20.85 -22.26 6.97
C ASN A 41 -20.45 -22.36 8.45
N ALA A 42 -19.15 -22.40 8.76
CA ALA A 42 -18.64 -22.61 10.11
C ALA A 42 -18.77 -21.39 11.05
N LEU A 43 -19.00 -20.19 10.52
CA LEU A 43 -19.16 -18.98 11.34
C LEU A 43 -20.60 -18.75 11.84
N GLN A 44 -21.61 -19.41 11.27
CA GLN A 44 -23.02 -19.19 11.65
C GLN A 44 -23.74 -20.38 12.29
N LEU A 45 -23.25 -21.62 12.15
CA LEU A 45 -23.88 -22.77 12.80
C LEU A 45 -22.87 -23.65 13.53
N SER A 46 -22.79 -23.45 14.85
CA SER A 46 -22.14 -24.36 15.77
C SER A 46 -22.75 -25.77 15.65
N ARG A 47 -22.12 -26.70 14.91
CA ARG A 47 -22.03 -28.14 15.29
C ARG A 47 -21.31 -29.10 14.33
N LYS A 48 -20.81 -28.71 13.15
CA LYS A 48 -19.86 -29.55 12.40
C LYS A 48 -18.72 -28.70 11.86
N ARG A 49 -17.54 -28.87 12.46
CA ARG A 49 -16.30 -28.23 12.04
C ARG A 49 -15.92 -28.76 10.65
N CYS A 50 -15.47 -27.85 9.80
CA CYS A 50 -14.77 -28.21 8.59
C CYS A 50 -13.28 -27.98 8.90
N ASP A 51 -12.48 -29.02 8.74
CA ASP A 51 -11.12 -29.16 9.29
C ASP A 51 -10.06 -28.41 8.46
N PHE A 52 -10.45 -27.39 7.68
CA PHE A 52 -9.56 -26.64 6.80
C PHE A 52 -9.40 -25.19 7.27
N ASP A 53 -8.20 -24.84 7.72
CA ASP A 53 -7.79 -23.51 8.14
C ASP A 53 -6.68 -23.00 7.21
N PHE A 54 -6.95 -21.91 6.48
CA PHE A 54 -6.01 -21.37 5.48
C PHE A 54 -4.66 -20.98 6.10
N GLU A 55 -4.65 -20.45 7.33
CA GLU A 55 -3.43 -20.03 8.01
C GLU A 55 -2.57 -21.26 8.34
N THR A 56 -3.17 -22.31 8.91
CA THR A 56 -2.42 -23.50 9.37
C THR A 56 -2.15 -24.51 8.26
N ASP A 57 -3.05 -24.67 7.30
CA ASP A 57 -3.00 -25.73 6.30
C ASP A 57 -2.36 -25.30 4.97
N VAL A 58 -2.28 -23.98 4.72
CA VAL A 58 -1.70 -23.42 3.49
C VAL A 58 -0.61 -22.40 3.81
N GLN A 59 -0.91 -21.30 4.51
CA GLN A 59 0.01 -20.18 4.67
C GLN A 59 1.28 -20.57 5.44
N GLN A 60 1.15 -21.12 6.64
CA GLN A 60 2.30 -21.51 7.47
C GLN A 60 3.17 -22.57 6.78
N PRO A 61 2.61 -23.65 6.20
CA PRO A 61 3.37 -24.59 5.39
C PRO A 61 4.10 -23.94 4.21
N MET A 62 3.47 -23.04 3.44
CA MET A 62 4.13 -22.35 2.31
C MET A 62 5.27 -21.45 2.77
N VAL A 63 5.07 -20.65 3.82
CA VAL A 63 6.12 -19.80 4.41
C VAL A 63 7.30 -20.65 4.83
N LYS A 64 7.04 -21.72 5.60
CA LYS A 64 8.08 -22.62 6.08
C LYS A 64 8.88 -23.26 4.94
N MET A 65 8.20 -23.76 3.90
CA MET A 65 8.89 -24.33 2.74
C MET A 65 9.72 -23.27 1.99
N THR A 66 9.19 -22.05 1.85
CA THR A 66 9.89 -20.96 1.16
C THR A 66 11.14 -20.54 1.93
N ASP A 67 11.04 -20.41 3.25
CA ASP A 67 12.15 -20.08 4.13
C ASP A 67 13.24 -21.17 4.11
N GLU A 68 12.84 -22.45 4.09
CA GLU A 68 13.78 -23.57 3.97
C GLU A 68 14.55 -23.54 2.62
N ILE A 69 13.88 -23.24 1.50
CA ILE A 69 14.53 -23.09 0.19
C ILE A 69 15.46 -21.87 0.14
N GLU A 70 15.06 -20.74 0.73
CA GLU A 70 15.90 -19.54 0.79
C GLU A 70 17.14 -19.74 1.64
N ALA A 71 16.99 -20.36 2.82
CA ALA A 71 18.11 -20.66 3.70
C ALA A 71 19.13 -21.56 3.00
N LEU A 72 18.64 -22.59 2.29
CA LEU A 72 19.47 -23.44 1.44
C LEU A 72 20.16 -22.63 0.33
N ASN A 73 19.41 -21.82 -0.41
CA ASN A 73 19.92 -21.03 -1.53
C ASN A 73 21.04 -20.07 -1.07
N ASN A 74 20.81 -19.30 0.00
CA ASN A 74 21.78 -18.36 0.55
C ASN A 74 23.07 -19.06 0.97
N ARG A 75 22.95 -20.26 1.56
CA ARG A 75 24.13 -21.07 1.92
C ARG A 75 24.89 -21.55 0.68
N LEU A 76 24.20 -22.02 -0.35
CA LEU A 76 24.82 -22.44 -1.62
C LEU A 76 25.49 -21.27 -2.33
N VAL A 77 24.88 -20.08 -2.36
CA VAL A 77 25.51 -18.85 -2.91
C VAL A 77 26.86 -18.60 -2.27
N VAL A 78 26.93 -18.64 -0.92
CA VAL A 78 28.17 -18.41 -0.18
C VAL A 78 29.22 -19.47 -0.50
N LEU A 79 28.82 -20.74 -0.63
CA LEU A 79 29.73 -21.84 -0.93
C LEU A 79 30.26 -21.79 -2.36
N VAL A 80 29.39 -21.53 -3.35
CA VAL A 80 29.79 -21.33 -4.76
C VAL A 80 30.74 -20.14 -4.87
N ALA A 81 30.38 -18.99 -4.27
CA ALA A 81 31.21 -17.80 -4.29
C ALA A 81 32.57 -18.01 -3.60
N ARG A 82 32.65 -18.88 -2.58
CA ARG A 82 33.91 -19.23 -1.91
C ARG A 82 34.74 -20.17 -2.77
N ALA A 83 34.13 -21.23 -3.32
CA ALA A 83 34.80 -22.20 -4.18
C ALA A 83 35.46 -21.54 -5.40
N MET A 84 34.85 -20.48 -5.95
CA MET A 84 35.45 -19.68 -7.02
C MET A 84 36.67 -18.84 -6.60
N ARG A 85 36.78 -18.45 -5.33
CA ARG A 85 37.86 -17.59 -4.84
C ARG A 85 39.10 -18.38 -4.44
N THR A 86 38.91 -19.61 -3.96
CA THR A 86 39.99 -20.49 -3.53
C THR A 86 40.46 -21.38 -4.68
N SER A 87 41.73 -21.78 -4.69
CA SER A 87 42.23 -22.82 -5.59
C SER A 87 41.23 -24.00 -5.63
N PHE A 88 40.75 -24.31 -6.84
CA PHE A 88 39.59 -25.13 -7.18
C PHE A 88 39.49 -26.53 -6.53
N LYS A 89 40.40 -27.01 -5.67
CA LYS A 89 40.38 -28.41 -5.17
C LYS A 89 39.75 -28.62 -3.79
N ASP A 90 40.02 -27.76 -2.81
CA ASP A 90 39.65 -28.06 -1.42
C ASP A 90 38.17 -27.75 -1.10
N ASP A 91 37.57 -26.80 -1.81
CA ASP A 91 36.22 -26.33 -1.54
C ASP A 91 35.10 -27.11 -2.28
N PHE A 92 35.40 -27.96 -3.27
CA PHE A 92 34.39 -28.84 -3.88
C PHE A 92 33.85 -29.88 -2.91
N SER A 93 34.67 -30.38 -1.98
CA SER A 93 34.20 -31.33 -0.97
C SER A 93 33.04 -30.75 -0.14
N LYS A 94 33.10 -29.44 0.15
CA LYS A 94 32.05 -28.70 0.84
C LYS A 94 30.86 -28.38 -0.06
N LEU A 95 31.10 -28.08 -1.34
CA LEU A 95 30.05 -27.86 -2.32
C LEU A 95 29.23 -29.14 -2.55
N VAL A 96 29.89 -30.28 -2.76
CA VAL A 96 29.25 -31.61 -2.89
C VAL A 96 28.45 -31.96 -1.64
N GLY A 97 28.99 -31.68 -0.44
CA GLY A 97 28.26 -31.86 0.81
C GLY A 97 27.00 -31.00 0.91
N ALA A 98 27.07 -29.74 0.47
CA ALA A 98 25.91 -28.85 0.45
C ALA A 98 24.91 -29.19 -0.66
N THR A 99 25.34 -29.74 -1.79
CA THR A 99 24.46 -30.28 -2.83
C THR A 99 23.68 -31.49 -2.32
N ALA A 100 24.30 -32.37 -1.52
CA ALA A 100 23.58 -33.47 -0.88
C ALA A 100 22.51 -32.98 0.12
N GLU A 101 22.81 -31.91 0.86
CA GLU A 101 21.81 -31.23 1.70
C GLU A 101 20.70 -30.60 0.86
N ALA A 102 21.04 -30.00 -0.28
CA ALA A 102 20.08 -29.42 -1.22
C ALA A 102 19.09 -30.47 -1.75
N VAL A 103 19.59 -31.65 -2.14
CA VAL A 103 18.77 -32.79 -2.55
C VAL A 103 17.73 -33.12 -1.48
N GLY A 104 18.15 -33.32 -0.23
CA GLY A 104 17.23 -33.71 0.85
C GLY A 104 16.20 -32.63 1.22
N VAL A 105 16.52 -31.36 1.00
CA VAL A 105 15.55 -30.26 1.15
C VAL A 105 14.54 -30.27 0.00
N ILE A 106 14.99 -30.38 -1.26
CA ILE A 106 14.12 -30.37 -2.43
C ILE A 106 13.21 -31.61 -2.44
N GLU A 107 13.73 -32.80 -2.16
CA GLU A 107 12.94 -34.05 -2.02
C GLU A 107 11.82 -33.93 -0.98
N ARG A 108 12.07 -33.22 0.12
CA ARG A 108 11.07 -33.02 1.19
C ARG A 108 10.03 -31.95 0.82
N ILE A 109 10.44 -30.88 0.14
CA ILE A 109 9.62 -29.69 -0.11
C ILE A 109 8.78 -29.85 -1.37
N THR A 110 9.36 -30.33 -2.47
CA THR A 110 8.69 -30.37 -3.77
C THR A 110 7.37 -31.17 -3.75
N PRO A 111 7.31 -32.39 -3.19
CA PRO A 111 6.05 -33.14 -3.11
C PRO A 111 5.00 -32.42 -2.26
N LYS A 112 5.41 -31.83 -1.13
CA LYS A 112 4.51 -31.09 -0.23
C LYS A 112 3.95 -29.84 -0.89
N PHE A 113 4.79 -29.12 -1.62
CA PHE A 113 4.38 -27.96 -2.40
C PHE A 113 3.37 -28.34 -3.47
N MET A 114 3.64 -29.38 -4.26
CA MET A 114 2.71 -29.86 -5.30
C MET A 114 1.35 -30.31 -4.72
N LEU A 115 1.37 -31.10 -3.64
CA LEU A 115 0.14 -31.52 -2.94
C LEU A 115 -0.66 -30.33 -2.40
N MET A 116 0.02 -29.26 -2.01
CA MET A 116 -0.62 -28.05 -1.53
C MET A 116 -1.21 -27.22 -2.67
N VAL A 117 -0.51 -27.11 -3.81
CA VAL A 117 -1.07 -26.49 -5.03
C VAL A 117 -2.39 -27.15 -5.42
N ASN A 118 -2.52 -28.47 -5.23
CA ASN A 118 -3.78 -29.21 -5.45
C ASN A 118 -4.96 -28.70 -4.60
N LYS A 119 -4.69 -28.08 -3.46
CA LYS A 119 -5.70 -27.55 -2.54
C LYS A 119 -6.05 -26.08 -2.82
N THR A 120 -5.41 -25.46 -3.81
CA THR A 120 -5.58 -24.04 -4.12
C THR A 120 -6.51 -23.84 -5.31
N SER A 121 -6.92 -22.58 -5.53
CA SER A 121 -7.63 -22.20 -6.75
C SER A 121 -6.84 -22.40 -8.05
N ALA A 122 -5.53 -22.71 -7.97
CA ALA A 122 -4.71 -22.95 -9.15
C ALA A 122 -5.19 -24.14 -9.99
N VAL A 123 -5.93 -25.09 -9.41
CA VAL A 123 -6.46 -26.29 -10.08
C VAL A 123 -7.98 -26.28 -10.27
N LEU A 124 -8.64 -25.17 -9.92
CA LEU A 124 -10.10 -25.08 -10.02
C LEU A 124 -10.53 -24.46 -11.34
N PRO A 125 -11.64 -24.92 -11.94
CA PRO A 125 -12.21 -24.27 -13.10
C PRO A 125 -12.72 -22.86 -12.77
N ASP A 126 -12.31 -21.88 -13.57
CA ASP A 126 -12.91 -20.55 -13.59
C ASP A 126 -14.32 -20.66 -14.17
N LYS A 127 -15.34 -20.55 -13.32
CA LYS A 127 -16.76 -20.59 -13.71
C LYS A 127 -17.12 -19.49 -14.73
N GLY A 128 -16.38 -18.37 -14.74
CA GLY A 128 -16.56 -17.27 -15.68
C GLY A 128 -16.06 -17.58 -17.10
N ILE A 129 -15.32 -18.67 -17.30
CA ILE A 129 -14.72 -19.00 -18.60
C ILE A 129 -15.77 -19.21 -19.69
N LYS A 130 -16.99 -19.65 -19.32
CA LYS A 130 -18.11 -19.89 -20.23
C LYS A 130 -18.50 -18.63 -21.01
N ASN A 131 -18.28 -17.46 -20.41
CA ASN A 131 -18.57 -16.16 -21.03
C ASN A 131 -17.66 -15.87 -22.24
N PHE A 132 -16.55 -16.63 -22.39
CA PHE A 132 -15.60 -16.50 -23.50
C PHE A 132 -15.79 -17.58 -24.58
N GLY A 133 -16.82 -18.43 -24.45
CA GLY A 133 -17.20 -19.44 -25.44
C GLY A 133 -16.52 -20.80 -25.27
N SER A 134 -16.95 -21.77 -26.11
CA SER A 134 -16.55 -23.18 -25.96
C SER A 134 -15.07 -23.45 -26.23
N ALA A 135 -14.37 -22.60 -26.98
CA ALA A 135 -12.93 -22.72 -27.17
C ALA A 135 -12.17 -22.44 -25.86
N ALA A 136 -12.54 -21.38 -25.14
CA ALA A 136 -11.95 -21.05 -23.84
C ALA A 136 -12.22 -22.14 -22.79
N GLU A 137 -13.41 -22.76 -22.82
CA GLU A 137 -13.74 -23.92 -21.97
C GLU A 137 -12.86 -25.14 -22.27
N ARG A 138 -12.64 -25.47 -23.56
CA ARG A 138 -11.76 -26.59 -23.96
C ARG A 138 -10.31 -26.35 -23.52
N GLU A 139 -9.80 -25.14 -23.73
CA GLU A 139 -8.44 -24.76 -23.34
C GLU A 139 -8.24 -24.80 -21.82
N GLN A 140 -9.21 -24.28 -21.05
CA GLN A 140 -9.23 -24.45 -19.59
C GLN A 140 -9.24 -25.93 -19.20
N HIS A 141 -10.10 -26.74 -19.81
CA HIS A 141 -10.19 -28.16 -19.48
C HIS A 141 -8.88 -28.90 -19.77
N ALA A 142 -8.25 -28.63 -20.91
CA ALA A 142 -6.94 -29.17 -21.25
C ALA A 142 -5.90 -28.76 -20.20
N LEU A 143 -5.81 -27.46 -19.87
CA LEU A 143 -4.88 -26.92 -18.89
C LEU A 143 -5.05 -27.56 -17.49
N LEU A 144 -6.29 -27.65 -16.99
CA LEU A 144 -6.58 -28.29 -15.71
C LEU A 144 -6.25 -29.78 -15.73
N THR A 145 -6.47 -30.46 -16.84
CA THR A 145 -6.07 -31.87 -17.00
C THR A 145 -4.55 -32.00 -16.92
N MET A 146 -3.79 -31.12 -17.58
CA MET A 146 -2.33 -31.10 -17.48
C MET A 146 -1.87 -30.84 -16.06
N GLN A 147 -2.52 -29.92 -15.38
CA GLN A 147 -2.16 -29.50 -14.04
C GLN A 147 -2.46 -30.59 -13.01
N ASN A 148 -3.61 -31.26 -13.10
CA ASN A 148 -3.95 -32.40 -12.26
C ASN A 148 -3.01 -33.59 -12.52
N PHE A 149 -2.65 -33.83 -13.78
CA PHE A 149 -1.66 -34.84 -14.13
C PHE A 149 -0.30 -34.53 -13.48
N ALA A 150 0.21 -33.30 -13.66
CA ALA A 150 1.48 -32.85 -13.09
C ALA A 150 1.49 -32.97 -11.56
N ILE A 151 0.45 -32.51 -10.89
CA ILE A 151 0.36 -32.51 -9.43
C ILE A 151 0.27 -33.93 -8.87
N GLY A 152 -0.58 -34.77 -9.47
CA GLY A 152 -0.77 -36.15 -9.04
C GLY A 152 0.50 -36.99 -9.25
N HIS A 153 1.09 -36.93 -10.44
CA HIS A 153 2.16 -37.83 -10.83
C HIS A 153 3.56 -37.31 -10.43
N ALA A 154 3.81 -35.99 -10.45
CA ALA A 154 5.14 -35.49 -10.08
C ALA A 154 5.43 -35.74 -8.59
N GLY A 155 4.43 -35.61 -7.71
CA GLY A 155 4.58 -35.95 -6.29
C GLY A 155 4.94 -37.42 -6.07
N GLU A 156 4.29 -38.32 -6.79
CA GLU A 156 4.58 -39.76 -6.75
C GLU A 156 5.96 -40.09 -7.31
N ILE A 157 6.33 -39.55 -8.48
CA ILE A 157 7.65 -39.75 -9.09
C ILE A 157 8.75 -39.28 -8.13
N MET A 158 8.62 -38.10 -7.55
CA MET A 158 9.60 -37.54 -6.61
C MET A 158 9.71 -38.39 -5.33
N THR A 159 8.57 -38.88 -4.82
CA THR A 159 8.55 -39.75 -3.63
C THR A 159 9.22 -41.10 -3.93
N ASN A 160 8.98 -41.66 -5.12
CA ASN A 160 9.59 -42.91 -5.57
C ASN A 160 11.10 -42.74 -5.78
N ILE A 161 11.53 -41.64 -6.40
CA ILE A 161 12.94 -41.30 -6.57
C ILE A 161 13.65 -41.21 -5.21
N ALA A 162 13.09 -40.47 -4.25
CA ALA A 162 13.67 -40.31 -2.91
C ALA A 162 13.76 -41.66 -2.17
N THR A 163 12.68 -42.45 -2.18
CA THR A 163 12.63 -43.78 -1.54
C THR A 163 13.67 -44.74 -2.14
N MET A 164 13.87 -44.69 -3.45
CA MET A 164 14.82 -45.55 -4.16
C MET A 164 16.28 -45.21 -3.83
N ARG A 165 16.60 -43.91 -3.70
CA ARG A 165 17.92 -43.45 -3.29
C ARG A 165 18.31 -43.98 -1.91
N ASP A 166 17.37 -44.03 -0.98
CA ASP A 166 17.59 -44.55 0.37
C ASP A 166 17.83 -46.07 0.40
N LEU A 167 17.25 -46.83 -0.54
CA LEU A 167 17.30 -48.29 -0.52
C LEU A 167 18.53 -48.91 -1.20
N HIS A 168 19.32 -48.15 -1.97
CA HIS A 168 20.58 -48.61 -2.63
C HIS A 168 20.47 -49.95 -3.40
N LYS A 169 19.27 -50.32 -3.90
CA LYS A 169 19.07 -51.55 -4.66
C LYS A 169 18.97 -51.25 -6.15
N GLU A 170 19.76 -51.96 -6.97
CA GLU A 170 19.64 -52.03 -8.42
C GLU A 170 18.28 -52.61 -8.78
N ASN A 171 17.27 -51.75 -8.93
CA ASN A 171 15.88 -52.19 -9.05
C ASN A 171 15.39 -51.92 -10.47
N ALA A 172 15.38 -52.97 -11.29
CA ALA A 172 14.67 -53.00 -12.56
C ALA A 172 13.19 -52.58 -12.42
N SER A 173 12.62 -52.63 -11.22
CA SER A 173 11.29 -52.11 -10.91
C SER A 173 11.17 -50.59 -11.07
N PHE A 174 12.18 -49.80 -10.67
CA PHE A 174 12.12 -48.34 -10.80
C PHE A 174 12.09 -47.92 -12.27
N ALA A 175 12.98 -48.50 -13.07
CA ALA A 175 12.99 -48.28 -14.51
C ALA A 175 11.67 -48.71 -15.16
N SER A 176 11.07 -49.82 -14.68
CA SER A 176 9.74 -50.26 -15.12
C SER A 176 8.63 -49.29 -14.74
N ASP A 177 8.63 -48.75 -13.52
CA ASP A 177 7.62 -47.81 -13.03
C ASP A 177 7.73 -46.46 -13.74
N VAL A 178 8.95 -45.93 -13.89
CA VAL A 178 9.22 -44.69 -14.64
C VAL A 178 8.85 -44.86 -16.11
N ASN A 179 9.19 -45.99 -16.72
CA ASN A 179 8.80 -46.27 -18.11
C ASN A 179 7.27 -46.41 -18.26
N GLY A 180 6.59 -47.02 -17.29
CA GLY A 180 5.12 -47.08 -17.26
C GLY A 180 4.48 -45.70 -17.17
N VAL A 181 5.00 -44.83 -16.30
CA VAL A 181 4.52 -43.43 -16.18
C VAL A 181 4.87 -42.61 -17.42
N ALA A 182 6.05 -42.82 -18.02
CA ALA A 182 6.44 -42.16 -19.27
C ALA A 182 5.54 -42.57 -20.45
N GLN A 183 5.14 -43.84 -20.54
CA GLN A 183 4.18 -44.31 -21.54
C GLN A 183 2.79 -43.69 -21.34
N LEU A 184 2.29 -43.66 -20.09
CA LEU A 184 1.02 -42.99 -19.77
C LEU A 184 1.07 -41.48 -20.11
N ALA A 185 2.18 -40.81 -19.77
CA ALA A 185 2.39 -39.40 -20.11
C ALA A 185 2.45 -39.19 -21.63
N GLN A 186 3.08 -40.11 -22.36
CA GLN A 186 3.20 -40.07 -23.82
C GLN A 186 1.84 -40.22 -24.51
N GLU A 187 1.04 -41.23 -24.12
CA GLU A 187 -0.30 -41.45 -24.67
C GLU A 187 -1.21 -40.24 -24.41
N TRP A 188 -1.16 -39.71 -23.20
CA TRP A 188 -1.93 -38.52 -22.83
C TRP A 188 -1.48 -37.28 -23.61
N LEU A 189 -0.18 -37.02 -23.75
CA LEU A 189 0.35 -35.89 -24.52
C LEU A 189 0.10 -35.97 -26.02
N GLN A 190 0.02 -37.17 -26.60
CA GLN A 190 -0.43 -37.33 -27.98
C GLN A 190 -1.87 -36.82 -28.14
N GLY A 191 -2.74 -37.10 -27.16
CA GLY A 191 -4.09 -36.53 -27.09
C GLY A 191 -4.09 -35.00 -26.97
N VAL A 192 -3.30 -34.45 -26.05
CA VAL A 192 -3.19 -32.99 -25.83
C VAL A 192 -2.61 -32.27 -27.06
N LEU A 193 -1.56 -32.80 -27.67
CA LEU A 193 -0.94 -32.23 -28.87
C LEU A 193 -1.93 -32.22 -30.04
N LYS A 194 -2.72 -33.28 -30.22
CA LYS A 194 -3.73 -33.33 -31.27
C LYS A 194 -4.78 -32.22 -31.09
N THR A 195 -5.20 -31.96 -29.85
CA THR A 195 -6.13 -30.87 -29.53
C THR A 195 -5.48 -29.51 -29.72
N ALA A 196 -4.27 -29.30 -29.18
CA ALA A 196 -3.54 -28.03 -29.30
C ALA A 196 -3.23 -27.64 -30.76
N TRP A 197 -2.93 -28.62 -31.63
CA TRP A 197 -2.76 -28.37 -33.06
C TRP A 197 -4.07 -28.06 -33.79
N ALA A 198 -5.20 -28.61 -33.34
CA ALA A 198 -6.51 -28.25 -33.86
C ALA A 198 -6.89 -26.81 -33.45
N ASP A 199 -6.66 -26.43 -32.20
CA ASP A 199 -6.91 -25.07 -31.70
C ASP A 199 -5.94 -24.03 -32.30
N ALA A 200 -4.71 -24.43 -32.65
CA ALA A 200 -3.77 -23.60 -33.41
C ALA A 200 -4.33 -23.17 -34.77
N ALA A 201 -5.10 -24.04 -35.43
CA ALA A 201 -5.75 -23.72 -36.69
C ALA A 201 -6.84 -22.64 -36.52
N GLU A 202 -7.48 -22.57 -35.34
CA GLU A 202 -8.44 -21.51 -34.99
C GLU A 202 -7.76 -20.14 -34.78
N GLN A 203 -6.44 -20.10 -34.53
CA GLN A 203 -5.67 -18.86 -34.40
C GLN A 203 -5.20 -18.28 -35.74
N LEU A 204 -5.16 -19.10 -36.82
CA LEU A 204 -4.70 -18.66 -38.14
C LEU A 204 -5.47 -17.45 -38.69
N PRO A 205 -6.82 -17.37 -38.57
CA PRO A 205 -7.55 -16.17 -38.97
C PRO A 205 -7.14 -14.90 -38.21
N ARG A 206 -6.84 -15.00 -36.91
CA ARG A 206 -6.39 -13.87 -36.07
C ARG A 206 -5.01 -13.38 -36.48
N ILE A 207 -4.08 -14.31 -36.70
CA ILE A 207 -2.74 -14.00 -37.21
C ILE A 207 -2.83 -13.35 -38.60
N ASN A 208 -3.71 -13.85 -39.46
CA ASN A 208 -3.93 -13.27 -40.79
C ASN A 208 -4.51 -11.85 -40.71
N ALA A 209 -5.43 -11.58 -39.78
CA ALA A 209 -5.96 -10.25 -39.52
C ALA A 209 -4.88 -9.28 -38.99
N LEU A 210 -3.96 -9.76 -38.13
CA LEU A 210 -2.81 -8.98 -37.66
C LEU A 210 -1.86 -8.63 -38.81
N VAL A 211 -1.56 -9.59 -39.69
CA VAL A 211 -0.67 -9.37 -40.85
C VAL A 211 -1.28 -8.41 -41.87
N LYS A 212 -2.62 -8.38 -41.98
CA LYS A 212 -3.34 -7.50 -42.91
C LYS A 212 -3.70 -6.13 -42.35
N ASP A 213 -3.28 -5.83 -41.12
CA ASP A 213 -3.58 -4.57 -40.42
C ASP A 213 -5.10 -4.30 -40.33
N GLU A 214 -5.91 -5.36 -40.14
CA GLU A 214 -7.37 -5.26 -40.08
C GLU A 214 -7.88 -4.69 -38.74
N TYR A 215 -6.99 -4.45 -37.77
CA TYR A 215 -7.33 -3.91 -36.45
C TYR A 215 -7.22 -2.39 -36.42
N THR A 216 -8.34 -1.70 -36.24
CA THR A 216 -8.39 -0.23 -36.15
C THR A 216 -7.92 0.33 -34.80
N ASN A 217 -7.71 -0.53 -33.80
CA ASN A 217 -7.31 -0.16 -32.44
C ASN A 217 -5.98 -0.82 -32.05
N THR A 218 -4.95 0.01 -31.82
CA THR A 218 -3.61 -0.44 -31.42
C THR A 218 -3.61 -1.29 -30.14
N SER A 219 -4.49 -1.00 -29.17
CA SER A 219 -4.60 -1.79 -27.94
C SER A 219 -5.14 -3.20 -28.22
N GLN A 220 -6.09 -3.31 -29.15
CA GLN A 220 -6.64 -4.60 -29.56
C GLN A 220 -5.60 -5.40 -30.34
N MET A 221 -4.88 -4.74 -31.26
CA MET A 221 -3.78 -5.36 -32.01
C MET A 221 -2.69 -5.93 -31.09
N VAL A 222 -2.26 -5.18 -30.07
CA VAL A 222 -1.26 -5.65 -29.10
C VAL A 222 -1.77 -6.85 -28.30
N THR A 223 -3.05 -6.85 -27.92
CA THR A 223 -3.67 -7.95 -27.16
C THR A 223 -3.74 -9.22 -28.01
N GLU A 224 -4.20 -9.12 -29.26
CA GLU A 224 -4.30 -10.26 -30.19
C GLU A 224 -2.91 -10.78 -30.58
N ALA A 225 -1.92 -9.90 -30.78
CA ALA A 225 -0.54 -10.29 -31.02
C ALA A 225 0.08 -11.03 -29.83
N ALA A 226 -0.17 -10.55 -28.60
CA ALA A 226 0.25 -11.23 -27.38
C ALA A 226 -0.42 -12.59 -27.23
N CYS A 227 -1.73 -12.70 -27.52
CA CYS A 227 -2.45 -13.97 -27.51
C CYS A 227 -1.81 -14.98 -28.48
N ALA A 228 -1.66 -14.61 -29.76
CA ALA A 228 -1.06 -15.46 -30.78
C ALA A 228 0.38 -15.92 -30.43
N ALA A 229 1.20 -15.01 -29.90
CA ALA A 229 2.57 -15.33 -29.48
C ALA A 229 2.60 -16.34 -28.31
N ASN A 230 1.69 -16.21 -27.33
CA ASN A 230 1.63 -17.14 -26.21
C ASN A 230 1.07 -18.51 -26.61
N THR A 231 0.12 -18.57 -27.55
CA THR A 231 -0.35 -19.84 -28.12
C THR A 231 0.76 -20.55 -28.87
N ALA A 232 1.50 -19.84 -29.74
CA ALA A 232 2.65 -20.40 -30.45
C ALA A 232 3.74 -20.91 -29.49
N SER A 233 4.05 -20.15 -28.44
CA SER A 233 4.98 -20.56 -27.39
C SER A 233 4.52 -21.82 -26.66
N SER A 234 3.22 -21.92 -26.33
CA SER A 234 2.64 -23.09 -25.67
C SER A 234 2.75 -24.35 -26.55
N ILE A 235 2.47 -24.24 -27.85
CA ILE A 235 2.60 -25.35 -28.81
C ILE A 235 4.07 -25.78 -28.97
N ALA A 236 5.00 -24.82 -29.08
CA ALA A 236 6.43 -25.11 -29.17
C ALA A 236 6.94 -25.84 -27.91
N GLN A 237 6.45 -25.45 -26.74
CA GLN A 237 6.78 -26.12 -25.48
C GLN A 237 6.16 -27.51 -25.38
N LEU A 238 4.91 -27.70 -25.79
CA LEU A 238 4.27 -29.02 -25.88
C LEU A 238 5.04 -29.97 -26.81
N THR A 239 5.51 -29.46 -27.95
CA THR A 239 6.33 -30.22 -28.90
C THR A 239 7.68 -30.61 -28.29
N SER A 240 8.31 -29.67 -27.57
CA SER A 240 9.58 -29.93 -26.86
C SER A 240 9.40 -30.95 -25.73
N LEU A 241 8.29 -30.87 -25.00
CA LEU A 241 7.94 -31.81 -23.95
C LEU A 241 7.73 -33.23 -24.52
N TYR A 242 7.06 -33.36 -25.65
CA TYR A 242 6.90 -34.66 -26.32
C TYR A 242 8.25 -35.29 -26.69
N ALA A 243 9.19 -34.50 -27.23
CA ALA A 243 10.55 -34.98 -27.50
C ALA A 243 11.27 -35.42 -26.22
N ALA A 244 11.13 -34.68 -25.12
CA ALA A 244 11.71 -35.04 -23.83
C ALA A 244 11.15 -36.35 -23.27
N ILE A 245 9.85 -36.62 -23.47
CA ILE A 245 9.21 -37.87 -23.05
C ILE A 245 9.68 -39.06 -23.86
N VAL A 246 9.79 -38.89 -25.18
CA VAL A 246 10.34 -39.95 -26.05
C VAL A 246 11.78 -40.27 -25.66
N SER A 247 12.59 -39.25 -25.35
CA SER A 247 13.95 -39.44 -24.81
C SER A 247 13.92 -40.19 -23.48
N ALA A 248 13.07 -39.76 -22.53
CA ALA A 248 12.98 -40.41 -21.22
C ALA A 248 12.55 -41.88 -21.31
N GLY A 249 11.64 -42.23 -22.22
CA GLY A 249 11.28 -43.63 -22.46
C GLY A 249 12.43 -44.47 -23.02
N ALA A 250 13.30 -43.88 -23.84
CA ALA A 250 14.51 -44.53 -24.34
C ALA A 250 15.58 -44.68 -23.24
N ASP A 251 15.83 -43.61 -22.47
CA ASP A 251 16.83 -43.56 -21.40
C ASP A 251 16.45 -44.48 -20.23
N CYS A 252 15.16 -44.65 -19.96
CA CYS A 252 14.65 -45.50 -18.87
C CYS A 252 14.39 -46.97 -19.28
N ASN A 253 14.78 -47.40 -20.48
CA ASN A 253 14.50 -48.75 -20.94
C ASN A 253 15.44 -49.81 -20.32
N ALA A 254 14.99 -50.44 -19.23
CA ALA A 254 15.70 -51.49 -18.51
C ALA A 254 16.09 -52.73 -19.34
N THR A 255 15.50 -52.94 -20.52
CA THR A 255 15.86 -54.08 -21.39
C THR A 255 17.24 -53.91 -22.05
N ASN A 256 17.75 -52.67 -22.14
CA ASN A 256 19.06 -52.36 -22.70
C ASN A 256 20.10 -52.06 -21.59
N LYS A 257 20.59 -53.11 -20.92
CA LYS A 257 21.48 -53.02 -19.75
C LYS A 257 22.83 -52.32 -20.00
N THR A 258 23.23 -52.06 -21.24
CA THR A 258 24.53 -51.45 -21.58
C THR A 258 24.49 -49.93 -21.73
N MET A 259 23.31 -49.30 -21.73
CA MET A 259 23.14 -47.83 -21.84
C MET A 259 22.43 -47.19 -20.65
N PHE A 260 21.97 -47.99 -19.68
CA PHE A 260 21.14 -47.51 -18.57
C PHE A 260 22.01 -47.07 -17.38
N SER A 261 22.02 -45.76 -17.07
CA SER A 261 22.34 -45.27 -15.73
C SER A 261 21.05 -44.83 -15.03
N VAL A 262 20.97 -45.08 -13.72
CA VAL A 262 19.80 -44.69 -12.91
C VAL A 262 19.67 -43.17 -12.89
N GLU A 263 20.80 -42.48 -12.90
CA GLU A 263 20.93 -41.03 -12.89
C GLU A 263 20.41 -40.40 -14.20
N ASP A 264 20.66 -41.01 -15.36
CA ASP A 264 20.13 -40.55 -16.65
C ASP A 264 18.61 -40.73 -16.70
N CYS A 265 18.10 -41.87 -16.23
CA CYS A 265 16.66 -42.10 -16.16
C CYS A 265 15.97 -41.15 -15.17
N GLU A 266 16.59 -40.88 -14.01
CA GLU A 266 16.11 -39.91 -13.03
C GLU A 266 16.07 -38.48 -13.61
N SER A 267 17.16 -38.06 -14.25
CA SER A 267 17.28 -36.76 -14.92
C SER A 267 16.24 -36.59 -16.02
N SER A 268 16.05 -37.60 -16.87
CA SER A 268 15.07 -37.57 -17.95
C SER A 268 13.63 -37.56 -17.43
N ALA A 269 13.31 -38.32 -16.38
CA ALA A 269 11.99 -38.27 -15.73
C ALA A 269 11.67 -36.89 -15.13
N LEU A 270 12.64 -36.27 -14.46
CA LEU A 270 12.50 -34.92 -13.92
C LEU A 270 12.42 -33.87 -15.04
N SER A 271 13.15 -34.08 -16.14
CA SER A 271 13.11 -33.21 -17.32
C SER A 271 11.70 -33.18 -17.91
N VAL A 272 11.04 -34.33 -18.04
CA VAL A 272 9.63 -34.46 -18.43
C VAL A 272 8.72 -33.66 -17.51
N GLN A 273 8.82 -33.85 -16.19
CA GLN A 273 7.99 -33.12 -15.23
C GLN A 273 8.23 -31.61 -15.28
N SER A 274 9.48 -31.17 -15.44
CA SER A 274 9.81 -29.76 -15.61
C SER A 274 9.23 -29.21 -16.93
N GLY A 275 9.23 -30.01 -18.00
CA GLY A 275 8.61 -29.65 -19.26
C GLY A 275 7.09 -29.46 -19.14
N ILE A 276 6.40 -30.34 -18.40
CA ILE A 276 4.96 -30.21 -18.13
C ILE A 276 4.66 -28.90 -17.38
N ALA A 277 5.39 -28.62 -16.29
CA ALA A 277 5.21 -27.39 -15.54
C ALA A 277 5.48 -26.13 -16.39
N LYS A 278 6.45 -26.19 -17.29
CA LYS A 278 6.76 -25.10 -18.22
C LYS A 278 5.61 -24.86 -19.21
N VAL A 279 5.06 -25.93 -19.80
CA VAL A 279 3.89 -25.88 -20.69
C VAL A 279 2.70 -25.24 -19.97
N ILE A 280 2.37 -25.70 -18.75
CA ILE A 280 1.26 -25.15 -17.97
C ILE A 280 1.47 -23.65 -17.72
N THR A 281 2.70 -23.22 -17.42
CA THR A 281 3.05 -21.81 -17.24
C THR A 281 2.77 -20.99 -18.50
N ALA A 282 3.15 -21.50 -19.68
CA ALA A 282 2.87 -20.81 -20.95
C ALA A 282 1.37 -20.78 -21.28
N SER A 283 0.66 -21.89 -21.06
CA SER A 283 -0.79 -21.98 -21.24
C SER A 283 -1.55 -21.07 -20.28
N ALA A 284 -1.12 -20.92 -19.02
CA ALA A 284 -1.72 -19.98 -18.08
C ALA A 284 -1.57 -18.52 -18.55
N LYS A 285 -0.41 -18.15 -19.10
CA LYS A 285 -0.20 -16.82 -19.72
C LYS A 285 -1.07 -16.62 -20.96
N MET A 286 -1.20 -17.66 -21.80
CA MET A 286 -2.12 -17.65 -22.93
C MET A 286 -3.55 -17.40 -22.47
N MET A 287 -4.03 -18.13 -21.45
CA MET A 287 -5.39 -17.93 -20.92
C MET A 287 -5.62 -16.51 -20.40
N SER A 288 -4.62 -15.93 -19.73
CA SER A 288 -4.68 -14.54 -19.24
C SER A 288 -4.74 -13.53 -20.38
N ASN A 289 -3.98 -13.73 -21.46
CA ASN A 289 -3.87 -12.75 -22.54
C ASN A 289 -4.99 -12.90 -23.58
N CYS A 290 -5.44 -14.13 -23.85
CA CYS A 290 -6.44 -14.43 -24.86
C CYS A 290 -7.88 -14.28 -24.35
N TYR A 291 -8.12 -14.62 -23.08
CA TYR A 291 -9.48 -14.70 -22.52
C TYR A 291 -9.68 -13.80 -21.30
N GLN A 292 -8.71 -12.94 -20.96
CA GLN A 292 -8.77 -12.03 -19.80
C GLN A 292 -9.11 -12.75 -18.47
N SER A 293 -8.92 -14.08 -18.41
CA SER A 293 -9.16 -14.90 -17.24
C SER A 293 -7.90 -14.90 -16.37
N SER A 294 -8.04 -14.65 -15.07
CA SER A 294 -6.89 -14.51 -14.17
C SER A 294 -6.31 -15.88 -13.77
N TRP A 295 -5.36 -16.37 -14.58
CA TRP A 295 -4.60 -17.60 -14.34
C TRP A 295 -3.28 -17.38 -13.60
N VAL A 296 -3.15 -16.25 -12.91
CA VAL A 296 -1.90 -15.84 -12.26
C VAL A 296 -1.45 -16.87 -11.22
N CYS A 297 -2.37 -17.43 -10.44
CA CYS A 297 -2.03 -18.48 -9.46
C CYS A 297 -1.46 -19.75 -10.11
N SER A 298 -2.08 -20.22 -11.19
CA SER A 298 -1.55 -21.37 -11.93
C SER A 298 -0.18 -21.04 -12.54
N ASN A 299 0.02 -19.84 -13.08
CA ASN A 299 1.32 -19.40 -13.60
C ASN A 299 2.41 -19.38 -12.52
N GLU A 300 2.16 -18.79 -11.35
CA GLU A 300 3.16 -18.69 -10.27
C GLU A 300 3.43 -20.06 -9.64
N ALA A 301 2.39 -20.84 -9.34
CA ALA A 301 2.54 -22.20 -8.81
C ALA A 301 3.34 -23.12 -9.75
N ASN A 302 3.07 -23.09 -11.05
CA ASN A 302 3.80 -23.92 -12.01
C ASN A 302 5.21 -23.40 -12.30
N SER A 303 5.44 -22.08 -12.20
CA SER A 303 6.79 -21.50 -12.28
C SER A 303 7.65 -21.91 -11.08
N ALA A 304 7.07 -21.94 -9.88
CA ALA A 304 7.73 -22.48 -8.68
C ALA A 304 8.06 -23.97 -8.83
N THR A 305 7.08 -24.78 -9.27
CA THR A 305 7.27 -26.21 -9.56
C THR A 305 8.38 -26.45 -10.58
N TYR A 306 8.38 -25.69 -11.69
CA TYR A 306 9.43 -25.76 -12.70
C TYR A 306 10.82 -25.45 -12.11
N GLY A 307 10.92 -24.39 -11.31
CA GLY A 307 12.17 -24.00 -10.64
C GLY A 307 12.68 -25.09 -9.69
N LEU A 308 11.80 -25.68 -8.88
CA LEU A 308 12.15 -26.77 -7.95
C LEU A 308 12.63 -28.02 -8.68
N LEU A 309 11.95 -28.43 -9.77
CA LEU A 309 12.35 -29.58 -10.58
C LEU A 309 13.68 -29.34 -11.31
N LYS A 310 13.90 -28.13 -11.82
CA LYS A 310 15.19 -27.76 -12.44
C LYS A 310 16.34 -27.70 -11.44
N ALA A 311 16.08 -27.19 -10.24
CA ALA A 311 17.05 -27.22 -9.16
C ALA A 311 17.42 -28.67 -8.85
N TYR A 312 16.42 -29.57 -8.75
CA TYR A 312 16.66 -30.99 -8.54
C TYR A 312 17.56 -31.59 -9.62
N ILE A 313 17.24 -31.41 -10.92
CA ILE A 313 18.08 -31.93 -12.01
C ILE A 313 19.52 -31.43 -11.87
N SER A 314 19.70 -30.14 -11.55
CA SER A 314 21.03 -29.55 -11.35
C SER A 314 21.76 -30.21 -10.19
N THR A 315 21.07 -30.63 -9.12
CA THR A 315 21.72 -31.36 -8.00
C THR A 315 22.25 -32.73 -8.42
N ILE A 316 21.58 -33.45 -9.32
CA ILE A 316 22.05 -34.73 -9.86
C ILE A 316 23.35 -34.50 -10.63
N VAL A 317 23.35 -33.54 -11.57
CA VAL A 317 24.51 -33.26 -12.42
C VAL A 317 25.70 -32.75 -11.60
N VAL A 318 25.47 -31.89 -10.60
CA VAL A 318 26.51 -31.40 -9.68
C VAL A 318 27.07 -32.56 -8.85
N LYS A 319 26.23 -33.45 -8.32
CA LYS A 319 26.70 -34.60 -7.52
C LYS A 319 27.68 -35.49 -8.29
N ASP A 320 27.42 -35.73 -9.57
CA ASP A 320 28.26 -36.61 -10.40
C ASP A 320 29.48 -35.88 -10.96
N SER A 321 29.27 -34.70 -11.54
CA SER A 321 30.33 -33.95 -12.21
C SER A 321 31.39 -33.43 -11.23
N CYS A 322 30.99 -33.03 -10.02
CA CYS A 322 31.90 -32.50 -9.01
C CYS A 322 32.75 -33.57 -8.30
N ARG A 323 32.49 -34.86 -8.52
CA ARG A 323 33.33 -35.96 -8.02
C ARG A 323 34.51 -36.25 -8.94
N SER A 324 34.42 -35.83 -10.19
CA SER A 324 35.44 -36.06 -11.19
C SER A 324 36.59 -35.05 -11.04
N SER A 325 37.81 -35.50 -11.27
CA SER A 325 38.97 -34.61 -11.42
C SER A 325 39.17 -34.14 -12.86
N ASP A 326 38.32 -34.59 -13.78
CA ASP A 326 38.37 -34.20 -15.19
C ASP A 326 38.01 -32.70 -15.36
N PRO A 327 38.80 -31.91 -16.11
CA PRO A 327 38.56 -30.48 -16.29
C PRO A 327 37.19 -30.15 -16.90
N ILE A 328 36.66 -30.99 -17.80
CA ILE A 328 35.35 -30.78 -18.42
C ILE A 328 34.26 -31.03 -17.37
N ALA A 329 34.37 -32.09 -16.59
CA ALA A 329 33.44 -32.38 -15.50
C ALA A 329 33.46 -31.28 -14.41
N LEU A 330 34.61 -30.70 -14.10
CA LEU A 330 34.70 -29.56 -13.18
C LEU A 330 34.03 -28.29 -13.74
N ALA A 331 34.17 -28.03 -15.04
CA ALA A 331 33.49 -26.91 -15.70
C ALA A 331 31.95 -27.10 -15.72
N VAL A 332 31.48 -28.33 -15.96
CA VAL A 332 30.05 -28.69 -15.89
C VAL A 332 29.53 -28.53 -14.45
N CYS A 333 30.29 -29.02 -13.47
CA CYS A 333 30.00 -28.86 -12.05
C CYS A 333 29.86 -27.39 -11.64
N GLU A 334 30.76 -26.51 -12.08
CA GLU A 334 30.69 -25.07 -11.83
C GLU A 334 29.42 -24.47 -12.45
N SER A 335 29.18 -24.71 -13.73
CA SER A 335 28.01 -24.19 -14.46
C SER A 335 26.68 -24.63 -13.83
N GLU A 336 26.55 -25.91 -13.50
CA GLU A 336 25.32 -26.45 -12.91
C GLU A 336 25.14 -26.02 -11.44
N SER A 337 26.22 -25.70 -10.72
CA SER A 337 26.12 -25.12 -9.37
C SER A 337 25.53 -23.71 -9.39
N PHE A 338 25.90 -22.88 -10.37
CA PHE A 338 25.27 -21.57 -10.58
C PHE A 338 23.80 -21.69 -10.95
N LYS A 339 23.50 -22.64 -11.83
CA LYS A 339 22.13 -22.90 -12.26
C LYS A 339 21.26 -23.42 -11.12
N LEU A 340 21.79 -24.28 -10.25
CA LEU A 340 21.14 -24.74 -9.02
C LEU A 340 20.74 -23.55 -8.13
N VAL A 341 21.70 -22.67 -7.82
CA VAL A 341 21.45 -21.47 -7.01
C VAL A 341 20.42 -20.54 -7.66
N SER A 342 20.58 -20.27 -8.96
CA SER A 342 19.65 -19.41 -9.69
C SER A 342 18.22 -19.98 -9.69
N THR A 343 18.07 -21.28 -9.97
CA THR A 343 16.76 -21.94 -10.04
C THR A 343 16.07 -22.05 -8.68
N LEU A 344 16.81 -22.28 -7.58
CA LEU A 344 16.27 -22.24 -6.22
C LEU A 344 15.79 -20.83 -5.84
N GLY A 345 16.56 -19.80 -6.16
CA GLY A 345 16.16 -18.40 -5.93
C GLY A 345 14.89 -18.02 -6.70
N VAL A 346 14.79 -18.43 -7.97
CA VAL A 346 13.60 -18.23 -8.80
C VAL A 346 12.39 -19.00 -8.23
N ALA A 347 12.58 -20.26 -7.83
CA ALA A 347 11.52 -21.07 -7.23
C ALA A 347 10.95 -20.41 -5.95
N ALA A 348 11.82 -20.03 -5.01
CA ALA A 348 11.41 -19.32 -3.79
C ALA A 348 10.67 -18.01 -4.11
N GLY A 349 11.14 -17.26 -5.11
CA GLY A 349 10.48 -16.04 -5.58
C GLY A 349 9.04 -16.28 -6.02
N HIS A 350 8.81 -17.31 -6.83
CA HIS A 350 7.47 -17.69 -7.29
C HIS A 350 6.60 -18.27 -6.16
N MET A 351 7.16 -19.04 -5.22
CA MET A 351 6.42 -19.51 -4.03
C MET A 351 5.89 -18.36 -3.18
N ARG A 352 6.70 -17.30 -2.96
CA ARG A 352 6.23 -16.09 -2.25
C ARG A 352 5.14 -15.36 -3.01
N LYS A 353 5.28 -15.20 -4.32
CA LYS A 353 4.27 -14.55 -5.15
C LYS A 353 2.94 -15.30 -5.08
N GLU A 354 3.00 -16.64 -5.19
CA GLU A 354 1.80 -17.46 -5.04
C GLU A 354 1.14 -17.28 -3.68
N LEU A 355 1.93 -17.30 -2.59
CA LEU A 355 1.43 -17.05 -1.24
C LEU A 355 0.75 -15.67 -1.12
N SER A 356 1.37 -14.63 -1.69
CA SER A 356 0.82 -13.27 -1.70
C SER A 356 -0.50 -13.20 -2.46
N LEU A 357 -0.61 -13.89 -3.61
CA LEU A 357 -1.83 -13.93 -4.40
C LEU A 357 -2.95 -14.68 -3.69
N LEU A 358 -2.63 -15.82 -3.05
CA LEU A 358 -3.60 -16.58 -2.27
C LEU A 358 -4.13 -15.76 -1.09
N ARG A 359 -3.26 -15.02 -0.41
CA ARG A 359 -3.64 -14.10 0.68
C ARG A 359 -4.52 -12.95 0.17
N ALA A 360 -4.12 -12.27 -0.91
CA ALA A 360 -4.91 -11.19 -1.49
C ALA A 360 -6.30 -11.66 -1.93
N ARG A 361 -6.42 -12.86 -2.51
CA ARG A 361 -7.72 -13.45 -2.87
C ARG A 361 -8.56 -13.79 -1.64
N PHE A 362 -7.93 -14.31 -0.58
CA PHE A 362 -8.59 -14.58 0.69
C PHE A 362 -9.14 -13.28 1.31
N ASP A 363 -8.33 -12.23 1.37
CA ASP A 363 -8.72 -10.92 1.90
C ASP A 363 -9.85 -10.28 1.07
N LEU A 364 -9.76 -10.32 -0.26
CA LEU A 364 -10.81 -9.83 -1.15
C LEU A 364 -12.14 -10.56 -0.93
N ARG A 365 -12.09 -11.89 -0.73
CA ARG A 365 -13.28 -12.69 -0.42
C ARG A 365 -13.86 -12.32 0.94
N LEU A 366 -13.00 -12.11 1.94
CA LEU A 366 -13.42 -11.67 3.27
C LEU A 366 -14.08 -10.29 3.24
N ASP A 367 -13.54 -9.36 2.46
CA ASP A 367 -14.07 -8.01 2.31
C ASP A 367 -15.39 -7.99 1.52
N ALA A 368 -15.51 -8.80 0.46
CA ALA A 368 -16.76 -8.98 -0.25
C ALA A 368 -17.88 -9.51 0.68
N GLU A 369 -17.55 -10.45 1.58
CA GLU A 369 -18.50 -10.95 2.58
C GLU A 369 -18.81 -9.94 3.68
N ARG A 370 -17.83 -9.15 4.13
CA ARG A 370 -18.06 -8.03 5.04
C ARG A 370 -19.01 -7.02 4.41
N LEU A 371 -18.82 -6.69 3.13
CA LEU A 371 -19.70 -5.78 2.40
C LEU A 371 -21.12 -6.37 2.27
N ARG A 372 -21.26 -7.65 1.92
CA ARG A 372 -22.56 -8.34 1.92
C ARG A 372 -23.24 -8.27 3.28
N THR A 373 -22.48 -8.52 4.35
CA THR A 373 -22.98 -8.47 5.74
C THR A 373 -23.38 -7.05 6.13
N GLN A 374 -22.61 -6.04 5.73
CA GLN A 374 -22.92 -4.62 5.95
C GLN A 374 -24.18 -4.22 5.21
N VAL A 375 -24.30 -4.55 3.92
CA VAL A 375 -25.51 -4.28 3.12
C VAL A 375 -26.73 -4.95 3.76
N ALA A 376 -26.63 -6.22 4.12
CA ALA A 376 -27.70 -6.93 4.82
C ALA A 376 -28.05 -6.27 6.17
N THR A 377 -27.05 -5.77 6.91
CA THR A 377 -27.25 -5.07 8.18
C THR A 377 -27.90 -3.70 7.98
N GLU A 378 -27.52 -2.95 6.94
CA GLU A 378 -28.13 -1.66 6.59
C GLU A 378 -29.57 -1.83 6.13
N GLU A 379 -29.85 -2.84 5.30
CA GLU A 379 -31.22 -3.18 4.90
C GLU A 379 -32.07 -3.58 6.11
N LEU A 380 -31.50 -4.37 7.02
CA LEU A 380 -32.15 -4.74 8.28
C LEU A 380 -32.41 -3.51 9.16
N GLN A 381 -31.45 -2.59 9.26
CA GLN A 381 -31.60 -1.34 10.01
C GLN A 381 -32.70 -0.45 9.40
N LYS A 382 -32.70 -0.27 8.07
CA LYS A 382 -33.74 0.50 7.36
C LYS A 382 -35.13 -0.10 7.57
N ALA A 383 -35.25 -1.43 7.51
CA ALA A 383 -36.51 -2.14 7.79
C ALA A 383 -36.97 -1.92 9.25
N CYS A 384 -36.04 -1.99 10.20
CA CYS A 384 -36.33 -1.74 11.62
C CYS A 384 -36.78 -0.29 11.88
N GLU A 385 -36.09 0.70 11.32
CA GLU A 385 -36.46 2.11 11.43
C GLU A 385 -37.84 2.39 10.81
N ALA A 386 -38.15 1.79 9.67
CA ALA A 386 -39.46 1.90 9.03
C ALA A 386 -40.57 1.31 9.92
N ALA A 387 -40.34 0.15 10.53
CA ALA A 387 -41.28 -0.46 11.47
C ALA A 387 -41.51 0.43 12.71
N VAL A 388 -40.44 0.98 13.30
CA VAL A 388 -40.54 1.90 14.44
C VAL A 388 -41.32 3.17 14.09
N ARG A 389 -41.09 3.74 12.90
CA ARG A 389 -41.85 4.91 12.41
C ARG A 389 -43.34 4.60 12.24
N ALA A 390 -43.68 3.44 11.68
CA ALA A 390 -45.07 3.02 11.50
C ALA A 390 -45.79 2.83 12.84
N GLU A 391 -45.12 2.21 13.81
CA GLU A 391 -45.64 2.01 15.17
C GLU A 391 -45.85 3.36 15.88
N HIS A 392 -44.89 4.28 15.78
CA HIS A 392 -44.99 5.61 16.37
C HIS A 392 -46.16 6.41 15.78
N ALA A 393 -46.37 6.33 14.46
CA ALA A 393 -47.52 6.95 13.81
C ALA A 393 -48.85 6.32 14.29
N SER A 394 -48.89 5.00 14.50
CA SER A 394 -50.05 4.31 15.06
C SER A 394 -50.37 4.76 16.49
N ALA A 395 -49.36 4.81 17.37
CA ALA A 395 -49.51 5.28 18.74
C ALA A 395 -49.96 6.75 18.79
N THR A 396 -49.43 7.60 17.90
CA THR A 396 -49.84 9.01 17.80
C THR A 396 -51.31 9.14 17.42
N ARG A 397 -51.80 8.31 16.47
CA ARG A 397 -53.23 8.27 16.11
C ARG A 397 -54.11 7.81 17.27
N GLN A 398 -53.69 6.79 18.04
CA GLN A 398 -54.43 6.35 19.22
C GLN A 398 -54.51 7.45 20.28
N VAL A 399 -53.40 8.13 20.58
CA VAL A 399 -53.40 9.26 21.54
C VAL A 399 -54.31 10.40 21.06
N ALA A 400 -54.31 10.70 19.76
CA ALA A 400 -55.20 11.71 19.19
C ALA A 400 -56.67 11.31 19.30
N ALA A 401 -57.01 10.04 19.04
CA ALA A 401 -58.38 9.53 19.21
C ALA A 401 -58.85 9.62 20.67
N THR A 402 -58.03 9.17 21.62
CA THR A 402 -58.36 9.28 23.06
C THR A 402 -58.53 10.73 23.52
N ARG A 403 -57.74 11.67 22.97
CA ARG A 403 -57.91 13.10 23.25
C ARG A 403 -59.23 13.65 22.70
N ALA A 404 -59.67 13.18 21.54
CA ALA A 404 -60.94 13.58 20.95
C ALA A 404 -62.12 13.05 21.79
N GLU A 405 -62.07 11.78 22.20
CA GLU A 405 -63.07 11.17 23.10
C GLU A 405 -63.15 11.93 24.44
N LEU A 406 -62.01 12.26 25.05
CA LEU A 406 -61.97 13.03 26.29
C LEU A 406 -62.54 14.46 26.11
N ALA A 407 -62.33 15.08 24.96
CA ALA A 407 -62.88 16.40 24.67
C ALA A 407 -64.41 16.36 24.50
N GLU A 408 -64.95 15.30 23.89
CA GLU A 408 -66.39 15.07 23.77
C GLU A 408 -67.03 14.80 25.13
N GLU A 409 -66.39 13.99 25.97
CA GLU A 409 -66.82 13.72 27.34
C GLU A 409 -66.80 14.98 28.22
N MET A 410 -65.77 15.83 28.09
CA MET A 410 -65.71 17.14 28.74
C MET A 410 -66.78 18.11 28.21
N GLY A 411 -67.12 18.03 26.92
CA GLY A 411 -68.18 18.82 26.31
C GLY A 411 -69.57 18.46 26.85
N THR A 412 -69.86 17.16 26.96
CA THR A 412 -71.11 16.67 27.56
C THR A 412 -71.16 16.99 29.05
N TYR A 413 -70.05 16.89 29.79
CA TYR A 413 -69.98 17.32 31.18
C TYR A 413 -70.35 18.81 31.35
N ARG A 414 -69.78 19.70 30.51
CA ARG A 414 -70.10 21.14 30.54
C ARG A 414 -71.55 21.43 30.12
N ALA A 415 -72.10 20.69 29.17
CA ALA A 415 -73.50 20.84 28.78
C ALA A 415 -74.45 20.42 29.91
N ASN A 416 -74.13 19.33 30.62
CA ASN A 416 -74.85 18.89 31.80
C ASN A 416 -74.72 19.88 32.96
N GLU A 417 -73.53 20.47 33.16
CA GLU A 417 -73.29 21.52 34.15
C GLU A 417 -74.09 22.79 33.82
N ALA A 418 -74.12 23.23 32.56
CA ALA A 418 -74.92 24.36 32.11
C ALA A 418 -76.43 24.13 32.26
N ALA A 419 -76.90 22.92 31.95
CA ALA A 419 -78.30 22.53 32.15
C ALA A 419 -78.66 22.47 33.65
N ALA A 420 -77.75 21.95 34.49
CA ALA A 420 -77.91 21.97 35.94
C ALA A 420 -77.93 23.39 36.50
N PHE A 421 -77.09 24.31 35.98
CA PHE A 421 -77.09 25.72 36.35
C PHE A 421 -78.35 26.46 35.91
N GLN A 422 -78.90 26.15 34.72
CA GLN A 422 -80.17 26.71 34.26
C GLN A 422 -81.35 26.18 35.07
N GLY A 423 -81.33 24.89 35.42
CA GLY A 423 -82.26 24.27 36.37
C GLY A 423 -82.21 24.96 37.73
N LEU A 424 -81.01 25.11 38.31
CA LEU A 424 -80.80 25.83 39.57
C LEU A 424 -81.26 27.28 39.48
N ARG A 425 -81.08 27.95 38.35
CA ARG A 425 -81.50 29.36 38.18
C ARG A 425 -83.01 29.51 38.11
N ALA A 426 -83.70 28.61 37.40
CA ALA A 426 -85.16 28.56 37.38
C ALA A 426 -85.74 28.18 38.76
N GLU A 427 -85.05 27.29 39.48
CA GLU A 427 -85.41 26.85 40.83
C GLU A 427 -85.14 27.96 41.87
N VAL A 428 -84.05 28.72 41.74
CA VAL A 428 -83.74 29.90 42.57
C VAL A 428 -84.73 31.03 42.33
N GLU A 429 -85.20 31.25 41.09
CA GLU A 429 -86.24 32.25 40.82
C GLU A 429 -87.62 31.82 41.33
N ALA A 430 -87.94 30.51 41.27
CA ALA A 430 -89.14 29.96 41.91
C ALA A 430 -89.05 30.00 43.45
N GLN A 431 -87.86 29.77 44.03
CA GLN A 431 -87.61 29.82 45.48
C GLN A 431 -87.57 31.25 46.01
N LYS A 432 -87.18 32.24 45.20
CA LYS A 432 -87.23 33.67 45.55
C LYS A 432 -88.66 34.19 45.76
N ALA A 433 -89.67 33.44 45.31
CA ALA A 433 -91.08 33.70 45.59
C ALA A 433 -91.62 32.97 46.86
N SER A 434 -90.84 32.06 47.47
CA SER A 434 -91.24 31.24 48.64
C SER A 434 -90.33 31.43 49.88
N ALA A 435 -89.27 32.23 49.76
CA ALA A 435 -88.20 32.37 50.75
C ALA A 435 -88.50 33.37 51.89
N ASP A 436 -89.62 33.18 52.59
CA ASP A 436 -89.77 33.63 53.99
C ASP A 436 -89.93 32.44 54.96
N SER A 437 -89.86 31.17 54.51
CA SER A 437 -90.07 30.00 55.39
C SER A 437 -88.99 28.91 55.45
N GLU A 438 -88.03 28.82 54.52
CA GLU A 438 -87.14 27.63 54.41
C GLU A 438 -85.67 27.83 54.82
N GLN A 439 -85.34 28.90 55.53
CA GLN A 439 -83.99 29.13 56.08
C GLN A 439 -83.57 28.12 57.19
N ARG A 440 -84.38 27.09 57.48
CA ARG A 440 -84.07 26.04 58.49
C ARG A 440 -83.69 24.68 57.91
N ARG A 441 -83.74 24.48 56.59
CA ARG A 441 -83.47 23.15 55.97
C ARG A 441 -82.05 22.98 55.41
N HIS A 442 -81.32 24.07 55.20
CA HIS A 442 -80.01 24.06 54.52
C HIS A 442 -78.87 23.42 55.33
N ALA A 443 -79.01 23.25 56.64
CA ALA A 443 -77.95 22.71 57.50
C ALA A 443 -77.79 21.17 57.44
N ARG A 444 -78.64 20.44 56.69
CA ARG A 444 -78.59 18.96 56.62
C ARG A 444 -78.01 18.38 55.33
N GLN A 445 -77.78 19.18 54.28
CA GLN A 445 -77.28 18.67 52.98
C GLN A 445 -75.76 18.80 52.81
N GLU A 446 -75.11 19.72 53.52
CA GLU A 446 -73.66 19.95 53.38
C GLU A 446 -72.78 18.82 53.95
N ALA A 447 -73.32 17.96 54.84
CA ALA A 447 -72.58 16.82 55.39
C ALA A 447 -72.50 15.59 54.45
N ALA A 448 -73.42 15.45 53.49
CA ALA A 448 -73.47 14.28 52.61
C ALA A 448 -72.56 14.40 51.37
N GLN A 449 -72.16 15.62 51.03
CA GLN A 449 -71.34 15.92 49.85
C GLN A 449 -69.83 15.81 50.14
N ALA A 450 -69.41 16.11 51.38
CA ALA A 450 -68.01 15.98 51.80
C ALA A 450 -67.52 14.51 51.79
N ALA A 451 -68.37 13.55 52.16
CA ALA A 451 -67.99 12.13 52.25
C ALA A 451 -67.81 11.43 50.88
N ARG A 452 -68.32 12.00 49.79
CA ARG A 452 -68.19 11.41 48.43
C ARG A 452 -66.91 11.83 47.71
N LEU A 453 -66.32 12.97 48.08
CA LEU A 453 -65.07 13.47 47.50
C LEU A 453 -63.84 12.73 48.07
N GLU A 454 -63.84 12.38 49.35
CA GLU A 454 -62.73 11.62 49.97
C GLU A 454 -62.58 10.19 49.41
N SER A 455 -63.68 9.52 49.06
CA SER A 455 -63.65 8.14 48.54
C SER A 455 -63.13 8.06 47.09
N ALA A 456 -63.37 9.10 46.28
CA ALA A 456 -62.87 9.18 44.91
C ALA A 456 -61.37 9.49 44.83
N GLU A 457 -60.84 10.30 45.75
CA GLU A 457 -59.40 10.60 45.81
C GLU A 457 -58.58 9.39 46.27
N ALA A 458 -59.09 8.56 47.19
CA ALA A 458 -58.40 7.37 47.65
C ALA A 458 -58.21 6.32 46.53
N GLY A 459 -59.21 6.13 45.66
CA GLY A 459 -59.13 5.20 44.52
C GLY A 459 -58.13 5.66 43.44
N ALA A 460 -58.05 6.97 43.18
CA ALA A 460 -57.13 7.53 42.18
C ALA A 460 -55.66 7.46 42.63
N VAL A 461 -55.40 7.51 43.94
CA VAL A 461 -54.05 7.37 44.50
C VAL A 461 -53.55 5.94 44.39
N LEU A 462 -54.40 4.95 44.66
CA LEU A 462 -54.03 3.52 44.58
C LEU A 462 -53.69 3.11 43.14
N ALA A 463 -54.51 3.50 42.16
CA ALA A 463 -54.28 3.21 40.75
C ALA A 463 -52.98 3.86 40.21
N ARG A 464 -52.61 5.05 40.72
CA ARG A 464 -51.33 5.69 40.36
C ARG A 464 -50.13 4.97 40.98
N GLN A 465 -50.28 4.40 42.18
CA GLN A 465 -49.21 3.64 42.83
C GLN A 465 -48.95 2.30 42.12
N GLU A 466 -50.01 1.60 41.70
CA GLU A 466 -49.88 0.35 40.95
C GLU A 466 -49.28 0.57 39.54
N ALA A 467 -49.70 1.63 38.85
CA ALA A 467 -49.11 2.02 37.56
C ALA A 467 -47.63 2.42 37.70
N ALA A 468 -47.25 3.13 38.77
CA ALA A 468 -45.87 3.48 39.05
C ALA A 468 -45.00 2.24 39.33
N ALA A 469 -45.52 1.28 40.11
CA ALA A 469 -44.82 0.02 40.40
C ALA A 469 -44.61 -0.84 39.14
N ALA A 470 -45.61 -0.90 38.25
CA ALA A 470 -45.49 -1.62 36.98
C ALA A 470 -44.46 -0.98 36.03
N VAL A 471 -44.41 0.36 35.96
CA VAL A 471 -43.40 1.09 35.17
C VAL A 471 -42.00 0.87 35.74
N GLU A 472 -41.86 0.87 37.07
CA GLU A 472 -40.57 0.62 37.72
C GLU A 472 -40.07 -0.81 37.49
N SER A 473 -40.98 -1.81 37.54
CA SER A 473 -40.64 -3.20 37.22
C SER A 473 -40.21 -3.38 35.76
N ALA A 474 -40.93 -2.78 34.81
CA ALA A 474 -40.58 -2.85 33.39
C ALA A 474 -39.24 -2.14 33.10
N GLN A 475 -38.96 -1.03 33.79
CA GLN A 475 -37.69 -0.32 33.65
C GLN A 475 -36.50 -1.16 34.15
N ARG A 476 -36.65 -1.89 35.26
CA ARG A 476 -35.59 -2.80 35.77
C ARG A 476 -35.24 -3.92 34.79
N GLU A 477 -36.23 -4.51 34.11
CA GLU A 477 -35.96 -5.53 33.09
C GLU A 477 -35.28 -4.95 31.84
N VAL A 478 -35.70 -3.77 31.38
CA VAL A 478 -35.03 -3.07 30.26
C VAL A 478 -33.58 -2.74 30.61
N ASP A 479 -33.33 -2.28 31.83
CA ASP A 479 -31.98 -1.98 32.30
C ASP A 479 -31.12 -3.26 32.42
N ALA A 480 -31.70 -4.39 32.82
CA ALA A 480 -31.02 -5.69 32.87
C ALA A 480 -30.65 -6.21 31.46
N VAL A 481 -31.56 -6.14 30.49
CA VAL A 481 -31.29 -6.52 29.10
C VAL A 481 -30.21 -5.64 28.49
N LYS A 482 -30.29 -4.33 28.73
CA LYS A 482 -29.31 -3.34 28.26
C LYS A 482 -27.92 -3.59 28.85
N ALA A 483 -27.83 -3.94 30.14
CA ALA A 483 -26.57 -4.32 30.76
C ALA A 483 -25.97 -5.59 30.14
N SER A 484 -26.79 -6.62 29.85
CA SER A 484 -26.31 -7.85 29.20
C SER A 484 -25.82 -7.63 27.76
N PHE A 485 -26.39 -6.66 27.06
CA PHE A 485 -26.00 -6.29 25.70
C PHE A 485 -24.71 -5.47 25.71
N GLU A 486 -24.58 -4.51 26.64
CA GLU A 486 -23.34 -3.75 26.84
C GLU A 486 -22.16 -4.68 27.18
N LEU A 487 -22.36 -5.70 28.02
CA LEU A 487 -21.32 -6.68 28.38
C LEU A 487 -20.87 -7.52 27.18
N ARG A 488 -21.80 -8.11 26.42
CA ARG A 488 -21.48 -8.91 25.22
C ARG A 488 -20.78 -8.09 24.15
N ARG A 489 -21.14 -6.81 24.02
CA ARG A 489 -20.48 -5.89 23.09
C ARG A 489 -19.04 -5.58 23.53
N GLU A 490 -18.77 -5.43 24.83
CA GLU A 490 -17.41 -5.26 25.34
C GLU A 490 -16.54 -6.49 25.06
N GLU A 491 -17.07 -7.70 25.25
CA GLU A 491 -16.37 -8.97 24.93
C GLU A 491 -16.04 -9.09 23.44
N GLN A 492 -17.01 -8.83 22.55
CA GLN A 492 -16.80 -8.90 21.11
C GLN A 492 -15.78 -7.89 20.60
N VAL A 493 -15.79 -6.65 21.11
CA VAL A 493 -14.80 -5.64 20.72
C VAL A 493 -13.41 -6.00 21.27
N ALA A 494 -13.32 -6.57 22.48
CA ALA A 494 -12.05 -7.03 23.04
C ALA A 494 -11.44 -8.19 22.21
N GLU A 495 -12.26 -9.12 21.74
CA GLU A 495 -11.82 -10.21 20.85
C GLU A 495 -11.27 -9.67 19.51
N VAL A 496 -11.97 -8.72 18.89
CA VAL A 496 -11.54 -8.06 17.65
C VAL A 496 -10.21 -7.32 17.84
N VAL A 497 -10.07 -6.58 18.96
CA VAL A 497 -8.80 -5.90 19.30
C VAL A 497 -7.66 -6.90 19.44
N SER A 498 -7.88 -8.02 20.15
CA SER A 498 -6.85 -9.05 20.33
C SER A 498 -6.42 -9.68 19.01
N ARG A 499 -7.35 -9.90 18.08
CA ARG A 499 -7.04 -10.44 16.75
C ARG A 499 -6.20 -9.46 15.92
N PHE A 500 -6.62 -8.19 15.87
CA PHE A 500 -5.88 -7.18 15.12
C PHE A 500 -4.48 -6.93 15.70
N GLU A 501 -4.32 -6.98 17.03
CA GLU A 501 -3.00 -6.89 17.66
C GLU A 501 -2.08 -8.06 17.25
N GLY A 502 -2.63 -9.27 17.11
CA GLY A 502 -1.91 -10.43 16.59
C GLY A 502 -1.47 -10.26 15.13
N GLU A 503 -2.38 -9.79 14.26
CA GLU A 503 -2.07 -9.52 12.84
C GLU A 503 -1.03 -8.39 12.69
N HIS A 504 -1.15 -7.33 13.48
CA HIS A 504 -0.19 -6.23 13.51
C HIS A 504 1.20 -6.71 13.95
N PHE A 505 1.29 -7.55 14.99
CA PHE A 505 2.56 -8.12 15.42
C PHE A 505 3.20 -8.98 14.31
N ARG A 506 2.40 -9.82 13.64
CA ARG A 506 2.89 -10.66 12.54
C ARG A 506 3.44 -9.82 11.38
N LEU A 507 2.69 -8.82 10.92
CA LEU A 507 3.12 -7.89 9.86
C LEU A 507 4.38 -7.11 10.26
N SER A 508 4.53 -6.77 11.54
CA SER A 508 5.71 -6.05 12.05
C SER A 508 6.97 -6.91 11.95
N VAL A 509 6.85 -8.21 12.25
CA VAL A 509 7.94 -9.19 12.09
C VAL A 509 8.29 -9.36 10.60
N GLU A 510 7.29 -9.46 9.73
CA GLU A 510 7.46 -9.60 8.28
C GLU A 510 8.18 -8.37 7.67
N ALA A 511 7.77 -7.16 8.04
CA ALA A 511 8.42 -5.92 7.63
C ALA A 511 9.87 -5.82 8.14
N ALA A 512 10.15 -6.29 9.36
CA ALA A 512 11.50 -6.30 9.93
C ALA A 512 12.42 -7.29 9.19
N GLN A 513 11.92 -8.48 8.87
CA GLN A 513 12.65 -9.48 8.09
C GLN A 513 12.94 -8.96 6.67
N GLU A 514 11.99 -8.28 6.03
CA GLU A 514 12.19 -7.72 4.71
C GLU A 514 13.20 -6.56 4.69
N ALA A 515 13.17 -5.71 5.71
CA ALA A 515 14.19 -4.67 5.91
C ALA A 515 15.60 -5.27 6.11
N GLN A 516 15.70 -6.39 6.83
CA GLN A 516 16.97 -7.11 6.99
C GLN A 516 17.46 -7.73 5.67
N ARG A 517 16.56 -8.37 4.90
CA ARG A 517 16.87 -8.91 3.56
C ARG A 517 17.35 -7.81 2.61
N ARG A 518 16.73 -6.63 2.65
CA ARG A 518 17.18 -5.46 1.89
C ARG A 518 18.59 -5.02 2.31
N ALA A 519 18.86 -4.91 3.61
CA ALA A 519 20.17 -4.48 4.09
C ALA A 519 21.29 -5.44 3.63
N GLN A 520 21.02 -6.75 3.60
CA GLN A 520 21.94 -7.74 3.04
C GLN A 520 22.15 -7.54 1.54
N ALA A 521 21.07 -7.34 0.77
CA ALA A 521 21.17 -7.09 -0.67
C ALA A 521 21.92 -5.78 -1.00
N GLU A 522 21.78 -4.73 -0.17
CA GLU A 522 22.56 -3.49 -0.31
C GLU A 522 24.05 -3.72 -0.07
N GLN A 523 24.40 -4.55 0.92
CA GLN A 523 25.79 -4.94 1.18
C GLN A 523 26.38 -5.74 0.01
N GLU A 524 25.64 -6.72 -0.53
CA GLU A 524 26.07 -7.49 -1.69
C GLU A 524 26.27 -6.62 -2.94
N ALA A 525 25.34 -5.67 -3.19
CA ALA A 525 25.47 -4.71 -4.28
C ALA A 525 26.68 -3.79 -4.11
N ALA A 526 27.00 -3.38 -2.87
CA ALA A 526 28.19 -2.59 -2.59
C ALA A 526 29.49 -3.39 -2.83
N GLU A 527 29.54 -4.66 -2.46
CA GLU A 527 30.67 -5.55 -2.75
C GLU A 527 30.84 -5.78 -4.26
N LEU A 528 29.75 -5.93 -5.01
CA LEU A 528 29.75 -6.05 -6.47
C LEU A 528 30.30 -4.78 -7.14
N ARG A 529 29.87 -3.58 -6.70
CA ARG A 529 30.40 -2.31 -7.20
C ARG A 529 31.89 -2.18 -6.94
N ALA A 530 32.36 -2.51 -5.73
CA ALA A 530 33.77 -2.46 -5.40
C ALA A 530 34.62 -3.38 -6.32
N LYS A 531 34.09 -4.56 -6.68
CA LYS A 531 34.73 -5.45 -7.67
C LYS A 531 34.74 -4.86 -9.07
N LEU A 532 33.62 -4.27 -9.50
CA LEU A 532 33.49 -3.60 -10.80
C LEU A 532 34.51 -2.45 -10.94
N ASP A 533 34.67 -1.64 -9.88
CA ASP A 533 35.64 -0.56 -9.85
C ASP A 533 37.08 -1.07 -9.84
N SER A 534 37.38 -2.16 -9.09
CA SER A 534 38.68 -2.82 -9.15
C SER A 534 39.01 -3.35 -10.54
N LEU A 535 38.03 -3.93 -11.24
CA LEU A 535 38.19 -4.42 -12.62
C LEU A 535 38.39 -3.26 -13.60
N ARG A 536 37.66 -2.15 -13.45
CA ARG A 536 37.87 -0.92 -14.23
C ARG A 536 39.29 -0.39 -14.06
N CYS A 537 39.78 -0.30 -12.83
CA CYS A 537 41.15 0.14 -12.56
C CYS A 537 42.20 -0.81 -13.18
N ALA A 538 41.99 -2.13 -13.09
CA ALA A 538 42.89 -3.11 -13.69
C ALA A 538 42.90 -3.04 -15.23
N LEU A 539 41.74 -2.83 -15.85
CA LEU A 539 41.60 -2.64 -17.29
C LEU A 539 42.22 -1.34 -17.77
N ALA A 540 42.01 -0.24 -17.04
CA ALA A 540 42.63 1.06 -17.36
C ALA A 540 44.16 0.96 -17.33
N LYS A 541 44.73 0.32 -16.30
CA LYS A 541 46.17 0.10 -16.18
C LYS A 541 46.72 -0.75 -17.33
N ARG A 542 46.03 -1.83 -17.70
CA ARG A 542 46.43 -2.66 -18.86
C ARG A 542 46.30 -1.93 -20.18
N ALA A 543 45.29 -1.07 -20.35
CA ALA A 543 45.15 -0.26 -21.55
C ALA A 543 46.31 0.74 -21.70
N GLU A 544 46.81 1.28 -20.58
CA GLU A 544 47.99 2.14 -20.54
C GLU A 544 49.27 1.34 -20.92
N GLU A 545 49.46 0.15 -20.34
CA GLU A 545 50.57 -0.77 -20.71
C GLU A 545 50.53 -1.17 -22.20
N VAL A 546 49.34 -1.40 -22.76
CA VAL A 546 49.15 -1.70 -24.19
C VAL A 546 49.42 -0.48 -25.07
N SER A 547 49.07 0.72 -24.62
CA SER A 547 49.37 1.96 -25.35
C SER A 547 50.88 2.20 -25.46
N GLU A 548 51.61 2.01 -24.36
CA GLU A 548 53.08 2.10 -24.35
C GLU A 548 53.73 1.05 -25.29
N MET A 549 53.18 -0.17 -25.32
CA MET A 549 53.68 -1.25 -26.18
C MET A 549 53.33 -1.05 -27.66
N LYS A 550 52.19 -0.40 -27.96
CA LYS A 550 51.79 -0.02 -29.31
C LYS A 550 52.72 1.05 -29.89
N GLU A 551 53.12 2.05 -29.10
CA GLU A 551 54.13 3.03 -29.50
C GLU A 551 55.48 2.38 -29.83
N LEU A 552 55.87 1.33 -29.10
CA LEU A 552 57.06 0.51 -29.38
C LEU A 552 56.95 -0.30 -30.69
N CYS A 553 55.75 -0.75 -31.07
CA CYS A 553 55.50 -1.45 -32.32
C CYS A 553 55.45 -0.49 -33.52
N GLU A 554 54.86 0.69 -33.36
CA GLU A 554 54.75 1.71 -34.41
C GLU A 554 56.06 2.46 -34.67
N ALA A 555 57.03 2.40 -33.75
CA ALA A 555 58.38 2.95 -33.94
C ALA A 555 59.27 2.15 -34.91
N ARG A 556 58.81 1.02 -35.46
CA ARG A 556 59.54 0.29 -36.51
C ARG A 556 59.29 0.93 -37.89
N PRO A 557 60.35 1.25 -38.67
CA PRO A 557 60.18 1.82 -39.99
C PRO A 557 59.47 0.82 -40.91
N ALA A 558 58.37 1.25 -41.52
CA ALA A 558 57.63 0.44 -42.49
C ALA A 558 58.52 0.11 -43.71
N PRO A 559 58.48 -1.13 -44.24
CA PRO A 559 59.16 -1.45 -45.49
C PRO A 559 58.54 -0.63 -46.64
N GLU A 560 59.40 -0.07 -47.49
CA GLU A 560 59.00 0.81 -48.59
C GLU A 560 57.98 0.13 -49.52
N PRO A 561 56.92 0.85 -49.93
CA PRO A 561 55.89 0.29 -50.80
C PRO A 561 56.42 0.10 -52.23
N PRO A 562 56.06 -1.00 -52.92
CA PRO A 562 56.45 -1.21 -54.30
C PRO A 562 55.75 -0.21 -55.24
N GLU A 563 56.46 0.20 -56.29
CA GLU A 563 56.06 1.25 -57.22
C GLU A 563 54.71 0.99 -57.92
N PRO A 564 53.93 2.05 -58.26
CA PRO A 564 52.59 1.90 -58.81
C PRO A 564 52.62 1.56 -60.30
N MET A 565 51.90 0.51 -60.69
CA MET A 565 51.64 0.18 -62.09
C MET A 565 50.67 1.19 -62.75
N PRO A 566 50.78 1.43 -64.07
CA PRO A 566 49.98 2.44 -64.78
C PRO A 566 48.52 2.01 -64.99
N PRO A 567 47.60 2.96 -65.19
CA PRO A 567 46.16 2.74 -65.15
C PRO A 567 45.62 2.10 -66.44
N MET A 568 44.82 1.04 -66.30
CA MET A 568 44.00 0.50 -67.40
C MET A 568 42.65 1.22 -67.48
N GLU A 569 42.23 1.51 -68.72
CA GLU A 569 40.95 2.10 -69.11
C GLU A 569 39.74 1.19 -68.84
N PRO A 570 38.52 1.76 -68.76
CA PRO A 570 37.33 1.02 -68.32
C PRO A 570 36.69 0.23 -69.47
N MET A 571 36.50 -1.07 -69.28
CA MET A 571 35.68 -1.91 -70.14
C MET A 571 34.26 -2.09 -69.58
N GLU A 572 33.30 -1.95 -70.48
CA GLU A 572 31.85 -2.15 -70.33
C GLU A 572 31.43 -3.60 -70.01
N PRO A 573 30.17 -3.83 -69.57
CA PRO A 573 29.75 -5.08 -68.94
C PRO A 573 29.35 -6.15 -69.96
N MET A 574 29.82 -7.39 -69.77
CA MET A 574 29.28 -8.57 -70.44
C MET A 574 28.83 -9.65 -69.45
N GLU A 575 27.67 -10.19 -69.76
CA GLU A 575 26.86 -11.24 -69.15
C GLU A 575 27.52 -12.64 -69.05
N PRO A 576 26.92 -13.57 -68.28
CA PRO A 576 27.60 -14.76 -67.75
C PRO A 576 27.53 -15.98 -68.69
N LYS A 577 28.62 -16.75 -68.72
CA LYS A 577 28.62 -18.15 -69.20
C LYS A 577 29.48 -19.04 -68.30
N GLU A 578 28.84 -20.03 -67.68
CA GLU A 578 29.41 -21.29 -67.19
C GLU A 578 29.73 -22.26 -68.38
N PRO A 579 30.19 -23.51 -68.15
CA PRO A 579 31.55 -23.87 -67.75
C PRO A 579 32.13 -24.95 -68.70
N THR A 580 33.45 -25.02 -68.87
CA THR A 580 34.07 -26.24 -69.43
C THR A 580 35.47 -26.50 -68.89
N GLU A 581 35.65 -27.77 -68.57
CA GLU A 581 36.75 -28.46 -67.91
C GLU A 581 37.84 -28.90 -68.94
N PRO A 582 38.91 -29.65 -68.59
CA PRO A 582 40.30 -29.19 -68.68
C PRO A 582 41.17 -29.99 -69.67
N GLU A 583 42.36 -29.48 -70.04
CA GLU A 583 43.46 -30.30 -70.60
C GLU A 583 44.84 -29.59 -70.49
N PRO A 584 45.97 -30.33 -70.58
CA PRO A 584 47.01 -30.28 -69.54
C PRO A 584 48.42 -29.88 -70.00
N ARG A 585 49.32 -29.81 -69.01
CA ARG A 585 50.81 -29.83 -69.05
C ARG A 585 51.54 -28.54 -69.45
N SER A 586 52.44 -28.09 -68.56
CA SER A 586 53.87 -28.33 -68.76
C SER A 586 54.68 -28.01 -67.50
N GLU A 587 55.64 -28.89 -67.24
CA GLU A 587 56.67 -28.79 -66.21
C GLU A 587 57.66 -27.66 -66.57
N GLY A 588 58.09 -26.90 -65.56
CA GLY A 588 59.12 -25.89 -65.70
C GLY A 588 59.50 -25.26 -64.37
N ALA A 589 60.32 -25.95 -63.59
CA ALA A 589 61.23 -25.34 -62.61
C ALA A 589 62.65 -25.32 -63.23
N PRO A 590 63.64 -24.53 -62.75
CA PRO A 590 63.65 -23.74 -61.51
C PRO A 590 64.32 -22.33 -61.64
N SER A 591 64.10 -21.48 -60.64
CA SER A 591 65.19 -20.66 -60.07
C SER A 591 64.82 -20.24 -58.64
N ALA A 592 65.77 -20.47 -57.73
CA ALA A 592 65.64 -20.21 -56.29
C ALA A 592 65.83 -18.73 -55.97
N PRO A 593 65.06 -18.15 -55.04
CA PRO A 593 65.49 -17.01 -54.25
C PRO A 593 65.94 -17.45 -52.85
N SER A 594 67.06 -16.86 -52.46
CA SER A 594 67.65 -16.69 -51.12
C SER A 594 66.79 -17.11 -49.92
N ALA A 595 67.36 -18.03 -49.13
CA ALA A 595 66.91 -18.41 -47.80
C ALA A 595 66.85 -17.19 -46.86
N LEU A 596 65.64 -16.79 -46.48
CA LEU A 596 65.38 -16.12 -45.21
C LEU A 596 65.48 -17.17 -44.10
N SER A 597 66.11 -16.80 -42.98
CA SER A 597 66.37 -17.73 -41.88
C SER A 597 65.05 -18.17 -41.23
N ASP A 598 64.88 -19.47 -40.97
CA ASP A 598 63.71 -20.04 -40.28
C ASP A 598 63.43 -19.38 -38.91
N THR A 599 64.43 -18.69 -38.34
CA THR A 599 64.33 -17.92 -37.10
C THR A 599 63.54 -16.61 -37.23
N ASP A 600 63.50 -15.99 -38.41
CA ASP A 600 62.80 -14.70 -38.61
C ASP A 600 61.29 -14.91 -38.85
N LEU A 601 60.92 -15.96 -39.60
CA LEU A 601 59.53 -16.40 -39.79
C LEU A 601 58.88 -16.89 -38.49
N ALA A 602 59.66 -17.55 -37.61
CA ALA A 602 59.17 -17.96 -36.30
C ALA A 602 58.90 -16.75 -35.37
N ARG A 603 59.64 -15.65 -35.53
CA ARG A 603 59.52 -14.45 -34.71
C ARG A 603 58.37 -13.55 -35.17
N GLU A 604 58.15 -13.42 -36.47
CA GLU A 604 56.96 -12.76 -37.03
C GLU A 604 55.67 -13.55 -36.72
N GLY A 605 55.71 -14.88 -36.83
CA GLY A 605 54.60 -15.75 -36.46
C GLY A 605 54.23 -15.67 -34.97
N GLN A 606 55.20 -15.45 -34.07
CA GLN A 606 54.93 -15.23 -32.64
C GLN A 606 54.35 -13.85 -32.35
N SER A 607 54.81 -12.80 -33.03
CA SER A 607 54.29 -11.44 -32.85
C SER A 607 52.83 -11.32 -33.30
N LEU A 608 52.48 -11.93 -34.44
CA LEU A 608 51.10 -11.97 -34.92
C LEU A 608 50.16 -12.75 -33.98
N ARG A 609 50.65 -13.85 -33.38
CA ARG A 609 49.87 -14.64 -32.40
C ARG A 609 49.66 -13.91 -31.07
N LEU A 610 50.60 -13.05 -30.66
CA LEU A 610 50.48 -12.23 -29.46
C LEU A 610 49.39 -11.16 -29.61
N CYS A 611 49.38 -10.43 -30.73
CA CYS A 611 48.33 -9.45 -31.03
C CYS A 611 46.93 -10.10 -31.11
N ASP A 612 46.83 -11.31 -31.68
CA ASP A 612 45.58 -12.05 -31.79
C ASP A 612 45.08 -12.55 -30.42
N LEU A 613 45.99 -12.99 -29.54
CA LEU A 613 45.68 -13.41 -28.17
C LEU A 613 45.22 -12.22 -27.33
N GLU A 614 45.86 -11.05 -27.46
CA GLU A 614 45.50 -9.82 -26.75
C GLU A 614 44.14 -9.26 -27.19
N SER A 615 43.85 -9.29 -28.49
CA SER A 615 42.54 -8.91 -29.03
C SER A 615 41.42 -9.77 -28.44
N ARG A 616 41.64 -11.09 -28.33
CA ARG A 616 40.70 -12.01 -27.68
C ARG A 616 40.56 -11.75 -26.18
N LEU A 617 41.65 -11.40 -25.49
CA LEU A 617 41.63 -11.10 -24.06
C LEU A 617 40.86 -9.81 -23.76
N MET A 618 41.00 -8.79 -24.61
CA MET A 618 40.25 -7.53 -24.50
C MET A 618 38.76 -7.71 -24.83
N SER A 619 38.42 -8.54 -25.83
CA SER A 619 37.04 -8.93 -26.12
C SER A 619 36.40 -9.63 -24.92
N HIS A 620 37.08 -10.61 -24.34
CA HIS A 620 36.57 -11.34 -23.17
C HIS A 620 36.39 -10.41 -21.95
N ALA A 621 37.27 -9.42 -21.77
CA ALA A 621 37.12 -8.47 -20.67
C ALA A 621 35.95 -7.49 -20.89
N ALA A 622 35.70 -7.08 -22.14
CA ALA A 622 34.54 -6.27 -22.49
C ALA A 622 33.22 -7.05 -22.29
N ASP A 623 33.20 -8.33 -22.66
CA ASP A 623 32.06 -9.22 -22.45
C ASP A 623 31.76 -9.42 -20.95
N GLU A 624 32.81 -9.63 -20.14
CA GLU A 624 32.66 -9.77 -18.68
C GLU A 624 32.20 -8.46 -18.02
N PHE A 625 32.67 -7.30 -18.52
CA PHE A 625 32.20 -5.99 -18.08
C PHE A 625 30.72 -5.76 -18.40
N ALA A 626 30.27 -6.14 -19.61
CA ALA A 626 28.86 -6.06 -19.99
C ALA A 626 27.99 -6.98 -19.12
N ARG A 627 28.47 -8.21 -18.83
CA ARG A 627 27.80 -9.16 -17.94
C ARG A 627 27.65 -8.62 -16.51
N LEU A 628 28.71 -8.05 -15.94
CA LEU A 628 28.69 -7.48 -14.59
C LEU A 628 27.82 -6.22 -14.50
N SER A 629 27.80 -5.38 -15.55
CA SER A 629 26.92 -4.21 -15.62
C SER A 629 25.44 -4.63 -15.66
N LEU A 630 25.11 -5.67 -16.43
CA LEU A 630 23.76 -6.24 -16.45
C LEU A 630 23.34 -6.81 -15.08
N LEU A 631 24.26 -7.46 -14.37
CA LEU A 631 24.02 -7.94 -13.00
C LEU A 631 23.80 -6.79 -12.02
N GLU A 632 24.55 -5.69 -12.11
CA GLU A 632 24.34 -4.50 -11.29
C GLU A 632 22.92 -3.92 -11.50
N ASP A 633 22.48 -3.83 -12.76
CA ASP A 633 21.13 -3.35 -13.08
C ASP A 633 20.03 -4.30 -12.59
N GLN A 634 20.24 -5.62 -12.66
CA GLN A 634 19.33 -6.60 -12.08
C GLN A 634 19.23 -6.44 -10.56
N PHE A 635 20.36 -6.24 -9.87
CA PHE A 635 20.39 -5.96 -8.42
C PHE A 635 19.67 -4.65 -8.08
N ARG A 636 19.87 -3.59 -8.87
CA ARG A 636 19.20 -2.30 -8.67
C ARG A 636 17.68 -2.42 -8.82
N ARG A 637 17.20 -3.19 -9.81
CA ARG A 637 15.76 -3.49 -9.98
C ARG A 637 15.21 -4.35 -8.84
N ALA A 638 15.97 -5.34 -8.37
CA ALA A 638 15.58 -6.16 -7.23
C ALA A 638 15.46 -5.32 -5.94
N LEU A 639 16.42 -4.42 -5.69
CA LEU A 639 16.37 -3.49 -4.55
C LEU A 639 15.17 -2.53 -4.63
N ALA A 640 14.83 -2.03 -5.83
CA ALA A 640 13.65 -1.20 -6.04
C ALA A 640 12.36 -1.98 -5.68
N SER A 641 12.20 -3.19 -6.22
CA SER A 641 11.05 -4.06 -5.90
C SER A 641 10.95 -4.39 -4.40
N LYS A 642 12.08 -4.54 -3.70
CA LYS A 642 12.10 -4.74 -2.25
C LYS A 642 11.65 -3.50 -1.47
N ASN A 643 11.92 -2.29 -1.96
CA ASN A 643 11.39 -1.07 -1.36
C ASN A 643 9.87 -0.99 -1.50
N ASP A 644 9.34 -1.37 -2.67
CA ASP A 644 7.90 -1.38 -2.92
C ASP A 644 7.18 -2.31 -1.93
N VAL A 645 7.70 -3.54 -1.72
CA VAL A 645 7.15 -4.50 -0.75
C VAL A 645 7.24 -3.97 0.69
N ILE A 646 8.36 -3.34 1.07
CA ILE A 646 8.51 -2.75 2.40
C ILE A 646 7.51 -1.62 2.61
N ASP A 647 7.26 -0.81 1.59
CA ASP A 647 6.33 0.32 1.68
C ASP A 647 4.87 -0.16 1.71
N GLU A 648 4.51 -1.18 0.93
CA GLU A 648 3.20 -1.86 1.02
C GLU A 648 2.96 -2.46 2.41
N LEU A 649 3.96 -3.14 2.99
CA LEU A 649 3.87 -3.69 4.35
C LEU A 649 3.73 -2.59 5.40
N LYS A 650 4.38 -1.44 5.24
CA LYS A 650 4.22 -0.29 6.14
C LYS A 650 2.83 0.30 6.05
N ASP A 651 2.26 0.40 4.86
CA ASP A 651 0.93 0.95 4.65
C ASP A 651 -0.15 0.02 5.24
N GLU A 652 0.00 -1.30 5.07
CA GLU A 652 -0.87 -2.28 5.72
C GLU A 652 -0.72 -2.27 7.24
N LEU A 653 0.51 -2.19 7.77
CA LEU A 653 0.76 -1.99 9.21
C LEU A 653 0.05 -0.73 9.73
N GLY A 654 0.19 0.37 9.00
CA GLY A 654 -0.47 1.64 9.33
C GLY A 654 -1.99 1.53 9.40
N ARG A 655 -2.60 0.78 8.46
CA ARG A 655 -4.04 0.47 8.45
C ARG A 655 -4.44 -0.38 9.64
N ARG A 656 -3.74 -1.50 9.92
CA ARG A 656 -4.06 -2.38 11.06
C ARG A 656 -3.90 -1.70 12.41
N GLU A 657 -2.88 -0.86 12.57
CA GLU A 657 -2.79 -0.03 13.77
C GLU A 657 -4.00 0.90 13.92
N ALA A 658 -4.44 1.58 12.84
CA ALA A 658 -5.60 2.47 12.91
C ALA A 658 -6.86 1.71 13.39
N GLU A 659 -7.10 0.51 12.85
CA GLU A 659 -8.20 -0.37 13.25
C GLU A 659 -8.13 -0.77 14.74
N ILE A 660 -6.94 -1.16 15.24
CA ILE A 660 -6.72 -1.47 16.67
C ILE A 660 -7.07 -0.26 17.55
N PHE A 661 -6.61 0.93 17.16
CA PHE A 661 -6.81 2.14 17.95
C PHE A 661 -8.26 2.60 17.98
N GLU A 662 -8.98 2.50 16.86
CA GLU A 662 -10.42 2.77 16.81
C GLU A 662 -11.18 1.81 17.75
N ALA A 663 -10.89 0.51 17.65
CA ALA A 663 -11.52 -0.50 18.49
C ALA A 663 -11.21 -0.31 19.99
N ARG A 664 -9.97 0.07 20.34
CA ARG A 664 -9.59 0.48 21.71
C ARG A 664 -10.31 1.76 22.17
N GLY A 665 -10.52 2.73 21.28
CA GLY A 665 -11.30 3.95 21.57
C GLY A 665 -12.76 3.66 21.90
N ILE A 666 -13.36 2.70 21.19
CA ILE A 666 -14.71 2.20 21.48
C ILE A 666 -14.74 1.54 22.87
N LEU A 667 -13.79 0.66 23.19
CA LEU A 667 -13.68 0.03 24.52
C LEU A 667 -13.53 1.06 25.65
N ALA A 668 -12.67 2.06 25.47
CA ALA A 668 -12.46 3.10 26.47
C ALA A 668 -13.75 3.93 26.72
N THR A 669 -14.53 4.17 25.67
CA THR A 669 -15.81 4.89 25.75
C THR A 669 -16.87 4.06 26.48
N LEU A 670 -16.94 2.76 26.18
CA LEU A 670 -17.84 1.81 26.86
C LEU A 670 -17.49 1.72 28.35
N ALA A 671 -16.21 1.54 28.68
CA ALA A 671 -15.72 1.48 30.06
C ALA A 671 -16.01 2.77 30.86
N ARG A 672 -15.84 3.95 30.24
CA ARG A 672 -16.19 5.24 30.89
C ARG A 672 -17.69 5.37 31.16
N ARG A 673 -18.56 4.92 30.25
CA ARG A 673 -20.02 4.91 30.44
C ARG A 673 -20.43 3.96 31.56
N SER A 674 -19.85 2.76 31.61
CA SER A 674 -20.06 1.79 32.69
C SER A 674 -19.67 2.38 34.06
N LYS A 675 -18.49 3.01 34.14
CA LYS A 675 -18.01 3.67 35.37
C LYS A 675 -18.88 4.85 35.80
N ALA A 676 -19.33 5.70 34.86
CA ALA A 676 -20.20 6.83 35.16
C ALA A 676 -21.58 6.39 35.72
N LYS A 677 -22.16 5.30 35.19
CA LYS A 677 -23.39 4.71 35.73
C LYS A 677 -23.21 4.16 37.15
N SER A 678 -22.07 3.52 37.44
CA SER A 678 -21.77 2.98 38.78
C SER A 678 -21.62 4.08 39.86
N VAL A 679 -21.15 5.27 39.47
CA VAL A 679 -20.97 6.41 40.39
C VAL A 679 -22.30 7.15 40.62
N ALA A 680 -23.17 7.23 39.61
CA ALA A 680 -24.48 7.87 39.72
C ALA A 680 -25.47 7.10 40.62
N GLY A 681 -25.29 5.79 40.80
CA GLY A 681 -26.17 4.95 41.63
C GLY A 681 -25.95 5.07 43.16
N LYS A 682 -24.86 5.71 43.62
CA LYS A 682 -24.47 5.71 45.05
C LYS A 682 -24.75 7.00 45.84
N ARG A 683 -25.37 8.03 45.26
CA ARG A 683 -25.74 9.25 46.00
C ARG A 683 -27.11 9.77 45.58
N ARG A 684 -28.13 9.50 46.39
CA ARG A 684 -29.38 10.27 46.43
C ARG A 684 -29.78 10.49 47.88
N ASP A 685 -29.29 11.59 48.45
CA ASP A 685 -30.04 12.34 49.46
C ASP A 685 -30.90 13.38 48.73
N PRO A 686 -32.18 13.57 49.09
CA PRO A 686 -33.07 14.50 48.41
C PRO A 686 -32.72 15.97 48.76
N PRO A 687 -32.63 16.89 47.79
CA PRO A 687 -32.39 18.30 48.10
C PRO A 687 -33.67 18.98 48.57
N ARG A 688 -33.55 19.75 49.66
CA ARG A 688 -34.57 20.71 50.11
C ARG A 688 -34.76 21.82 49.06
N LEU A 689 -36.00 22.06 48.67
CA LEU A 689 -36.41 23.19 47.83
C LEU A 689 -36.14 24.51 48.55
N ILE A 690 -35.34 25.38 47.92
CA ILE A 690 -35.33 26.83 48.18
C ILE A 690 -35.84 27.51 46.91
N ARG A 691 -36.90 28.29 47.07
CA ARG A 691 -37.54 29.14 46.06
C ARG A 691 -36.63 30.34 45.79
N ALA A 692 -36.18 30.53 44.55
CA ALA A 692 -35.57 31.77 44.10
C ALA A 692 -36.34 32.29 42.88
N GLU A 693 -36.65 33.58 42.94
CA GLU A 693 -37.45 34.32 41.97
C GLU A 693 -36.75 34.47 40.63
N VAL A 694 -37.56 34.43 39.57
CA VAL A 694 -37.15 34.53 38.17
C VAL A 694 -37.10 36.01 37.77
N SER A 695 -35.97 36.43 37.19
CA SER A 695 -35.86 37.66 36.39
C SER A 695 -35.56 37.30 34.92
N PRO A 696 -36.23 37.91 33.93
CA PRO A 696 -36.04 37.55 32.53
C PRO A 696 -35.02 38.49 31.87
N THR A 697 -33.84 37.96 31.53
CA THR A 697 -33.05 38.51 30.41
C THR A 697 -32.55 37.36 29.55
N GLY A 698 -32.88 37.41 28.26
CA GLY A 698 -32.54 36.40 27.29
C GLY A 698 -31.03 36.30 27.11
N LYS A 699 -30.48 35.12 27.38
CA LYS A 699 -29.21 34.67 26.84
C LYS A 699 -29.45 33.35 26.12
N ALA A 700 -29.29 33.39 24.79
CA ALA A 700 -29.22 32.20 23.97
C ALA A 700 -28.13 31.27 24.54
N GLY A 701 -28.47 30.00 24.70
CA GLY A 701 -27.61 28.99 25.30
C GLY A 701 -26.34 28.80 24.48
N ALA A 702 -25.23 29.37 24.97
CA ALA A 702 -23.90 28.94 24.56
C ALA A 702 -23.68 27.54 25.16
N LEU A 703 -23.71 26.52 24.31
CA LEU A 703 -23.12 25.22 24.65
C LEU A 703 -21.67 25.49 25.06
N LEU A 704 -21.34 25.25 26.33
CA LEU A 704 -19.97 25.25 26.84
C LEU A 704 -19.18 24.17 26.10
N GLN A 705 -18.49 24.54 25.02
CA GLN A 705 -17.42 23.73 24.45
C GLN A 705 -16.32 23.64 25.51
N ALA A 706 -15.90 22.42 25.84
CA ALA A 706 -14.79 22.20 26.74
C ALA A 706 -13.54 22.88 26.14
N SER A 707 -12.95 23.81 26.87
CA SER A 707 -11.71 24.48 26.46
C SER A 707 -10.60 23.43 26.31
N VAL A 708 -9.91 23.46 25.18
CA VAL A 708 -8.75 22.60 24.93
C VAL A 708 -7.60 23.12 25.81
N ALA A 709 -6.89 22.22 26.48
CA ALA A 709 -5.69 22.56 27.25
C ALA A 709 -4.42 22.22 26.43
N PRO A 710 -3.35 23.01 26.54
CA PRO A 710 -2.10 22.67 25.88
C PRO A 710 -1.46 21.45 26.55
N GLU A 711 -0.75 20.65 25.76
CA GLU A 711 -0.01 19.48 26.25
C GLU A 711 1.20 19.90 27.11
N VAL A 712 1.90 20.95 26.67
CA VAL A 712 2.94 21.62 27.45
C VAL A 712 2.47 23.05 27.68
N ARG A 713 2.43 23.50 28.93
CA ARG A 713 2.15 24.91 29.25
C ARG A 713 3.46 25.68 29.34
N GLY A 714 3.63 26.65 28.46
CA GLY A 714 4.76 27.56 28.41
C GLY A 714 4.61 28.76 29.33
N ALA A 715 5.72 29.46 29.58
CA ALA A 715 5.71 30.75 30.29
C ALA A 715 5.45 31.93 29.35
N ARG A 716 5.58 31.74 28.03
CA ARG A 716 5.40 32.77 27.00
C ARG A 716 3.95 32.87 26.58
N HIS A 717 3.55 34.06 26.13
CA HIS A 717 2.24 34.28 25.52
C HIS A 717 2.23 33.88 24.02
N ALA A 718 2.68 32.67 23.74
CA ALA A 718 2.77 32.11 22.40
C ALA A 718 2.91 30.58 22.46
N GLY A 719 2.53 29.91 21.37
CA GLY A 719 2.63 28.46 21.30
C GLY A 719 2.97 27.92 19.92
N VAL A 720 3.19 26.62 19.91
CA VAL A 720 3.42 25.78 18.73
C VAL A 720 2.27 24.79 18.64
N ALA A 721 1.61 24.71 17.50
CA ALA A 721 0.59 23.71 17.21
C ALA A 721 1.11 22.72 16.17
N VAL A 722 0.93 21.43 16.46
CA VAL A 722 1.12 20.33 15.50
C VAL A 722 -0.23 19.67 15.32
N LEU A 723 -0.76 19.66 14.09
CA LEU A 723 -1.90 18.80 13.79
C LEU A 723 -1.37 17.40 13.49
N ALA A 724 -1.83 16.42 14.24
CA ALA A 724 -1.53 15.01 14.03
C ALA A 724 -2.74 14.19 14.48
N ASP A 725 -3.40 13.49 13.56
CA ASP A 725 -4.35 12.45 13.95
C ASP A 725 -3.60 11.25 14.56
N LEU A 726 -4.32 10.20 14.96
CA LEU A 726 -3.67 9.03 15.54
C LEU A 726 -2.66 8.36 14.60
N HIS A 727 -2.86 8.43 13.28
CA HIS A 727 -1.92 7.88 12.30
C HIS A 727 -0.64 8.73 12.26
N PHE A 728 -0.77 10.05 12.10
CA PHE A 728 0.37 10.97 12.06
C PHE A 728 1.11 11.08 13.40
N GLU A 729 0.42 10.98 14.54
CA GLU A 729 1.04 10.94 15.87
C GLU A 729 1.99 9.74 15.99
N ARG A 730 1.59 8.56 15.49
CA ARG A 730 2.43 7.36 15.51
C ARG A 730 3.58 7.46 14.52
N ARG A 731 3.26 7.78 13.26
CA ARG A 731 4.22 7.88 12.16
C ARG A 731 5.33 8.88 12.47
N TYR A 732 4.97 10.01 13.07
CA TYR A 732 5.87 11.12 13.37
C TYR A 732 6.09 11.34 14.87
N ARG A 733 5.97 10.28 15.68
CA ARG A 733 6.16 10.34 17.13
C ARG A 733 7.46 11.02 17.54
N LYS A 734 8.57 10.70 16.86
CA LYS A 734 9.90 11.26 17.17
C LYS A 734 9.98 12.76 16.88
N GLN A 735 9.35 13.20 15.81
CA GLN A 735 9.25 14.59 15.40
C GLN A 735 8.39 15.36 16.40
N ILE A 736 7.23 14.83 16.78
CA ILE A 736 6.36 15.44 17.80
C ILE A 736 7.06 15.49 19.16
N GLU A 737 7.76 14.42 19.58
CA GLU A 737 8.63 14.41 20.76
C GLU A 737 9.68 15.52 20.70
N SER A 738 10.29 15.72 19.53
CA SER A 738 11.30 16.76 19.33
C SER A 738 10.74 18.17 19.50
N VAL A 739 9.56 18.43 18.94
CA VAL A 739 8.85 19.72 19.08
C VAL A 739 8.41 19.93 20.53
N ARG A 740 8.00 18.86 21.24
CA ARG A 740 7.68 18.92 22.67
C ARG A 740 8.87 19.35 23.52
N CYS A 741 10.04 18.75 23.29
CA CYS A 741 11.28 19.14 23.95
C CYS A 741 11.63 20.61 23.67
N TYR A 742 11.48 21.05 22.42
CA TYR A 742 11.75 22.43 22.02
C TYR A 742 10.78 23.42 22.68
N ALA A 743 9.48 23.15 22.65
CA ALA A 743 8.46 23.99 23.27
C ALA A 743 8.69 24.13 24.78
N GLN A 744 8.98 23.02 25.46
CA GLN A 744 9.31 23.02 26.89
C GLN A 744 10.56 23.86 27.18
N LYS A 745 11.64 23.67 26.41
CA LYS A 745 12.90 24.39 26.60
C LYS A 745 12.78 25.89 26.35
N GLN A 746 12.01 26.27 25.33
CA GLN A 746 11.82 27.68 24.95
C GLN A 746 10.67 28.35 25.70
N GLY A 747 9.88 27.59 26.48
CA GLY A 747 8.76 28.11 27.25
C GLY A 747 7.53 28.47 26.41
N TYR A 748 7.31 27.79 25.28
CA TYR A 748 6.11 27.91 24.45
C TYR A 748 5.04 26.91 24.89
N ASP A 749 3.76 27.26 24.72
CA ASP A 749 2.69 26.26 24.80
C ASP A 749 2.83 25.25 23.64
N LEU A 750 2.61 23.96 23.89
CA LEU A 750 2.49 22.94 22.84
C LEU A 750 1.04 22.50 22.71
N TRP A 751 0.51 22.59 21.51
CA TRP A 751 -0.83 22.13 21.15
C TRP A 751 -0.72 20.97 20.16
N LEU A 752 -0.91 19.74 20.63
CA LEU A 752 -1.07 18.58 19.77
C LEU A 752 -2.56 18.43 19.44
N LEU A 753 -2.93 18.78 18.20
CA LEU A 753 -4.31 18.85 17.75
C LEU A 753 -4.66 17.62 16.92
N ARG A 754 -5.80 16.98 17.21
CA ARG A 754 -6.33 15.86 16.40
C ARG A 754 -7.47 16.28 15.47
N GLY A 755 -8.01 17.48 15.68
CA GLY A 755 -9.17 18.01 14.97
C GLY A 755 -10.51 17.66 15.63
N THR A 756 -10.59 16.53 16.33
CA THR A 756 -11.78 16.10 17.12
C THR A 756 -12.16 17.08 18.24
N GLU A 757 -11.21 17.90 18.68
CA GLU A 757 -11.43 18.96 19.66
C GLU A 757 -12.29 20.11 19.10
N PHE A 758 -12.42 20.17 17.76
CA PHE A 758 -13.19 21.16 17.03
C PHE A 758 -14.27 20.47 16.17
N PRO A 759 -15.39 20.03 16.74
CA PRO A 759 -16.43 19.26 16.03
C PRO A 759 -17.04 19.98 14.82
N ALA A 760 -16.94 21.32 14.76
CA ALA A 760 -17.35 22.08 13.58
C ALA A 760 -16.38 21.86 12.40
N CYS A 761 -15.07 21.81 12.66
CA CYS A 761 -14.05 21.53 11.66
C CYS A 761 -14.04 20.06 11.28
N GLU A 762 -14.10 19.16 12.27
CA GLU A 762 -14.13 17.72 12.03
C GLU A 762 -15.30 17.32 11.12
N ARG A 763 -16.52 17.81 11.38
CA ARG A 763 -17.68 17.53 10.53
C ARG A 763 -17.56 18.04 9.11
N LEU A 764 -16.71 19.06 8.88
CA LEU A 764 -16.51 19.62 7.55
C LEU A 764 -15.37 18.93 6.79
N PHE A 765 -14.33 18.43 7.45
CA PHE A 765 -13.11 18.00 6.76
C PHE A 765 -12.66 16.56 7.07
N ALA A 766 -13.20 15.90 8.09
CA ALA A 766 -12.85 14.52 8.41
C ALA A 766 -13.79 13.50 7.72
N PRO A 767 -13.31 12.30 7.33
CA PRO A 767 -11.94 11.76 7.51
C PRO A 767 -10.95 12.02 6.35
N ALA A 768 -11.40 12.58 5.21
CA ALA A 768 -10.59 12.55 3.98
C ALA A 768 -9.55 13.67 3.84
N ASP A 769 -9.65 14.79 4.57
CA ASP A 769 -8.97 16.04 4.20
C ASP A 769 -8.16 16.66 5.33
N PHE A 770 -7.25 15.86 5.90
CA PHE A 770 -6.39 16.21 7.03
C PHE A 770 -5.65 17.55 6.86
N PHE A 771 -5.14 17.83 5.65
CA PHE A 771 -4.40 19.06 5.35
C PHE A 771 -5.27 20.32 5.53
N PHE A 772 -6.53 20.31 5.11
CA PHE A 772 -7.44 21.44 5.29
C PHE A 772 -7.97 21.56 6.72
N LEU A 773 -8.16 20.42 7.40
CA LEU A 773 -8.57 20.38 8.80
C LEU A 773 -7.61 21.18 9.70
N LYS A 774 -6.30 21.17 9.39
CA LYS A 774 -5.25 21.91 10.11
C LYS A 774 -5.57 23.39 10.24
N HIS A 775 -5.94 24.04 9.15
CA HIS A 775 -6.20 25.49 9.16
C HIS A 775 -7.49 25.83 9.92
N CYS A 776 -8.53 24.99 9.80
CA CYS A 776 -9.75 25.16 10.56
C CYS A 776 -9.51 24.97 12.07
N ALA A 777 -8.81 23.90 12.46
CA ALA A 777 -8.45 23.62 13.85
C ALA A 777 -7.58 24.73 14.45
N ALA A 778 -6.59 25.24 13.70
CA ALA A 778 -5.77 26.37 14.12
C ALA A 778 -6.61 27.65 14.34
N ALA A 779 -7.58 27.93 13.47
CA ALA A 779 -8.51 29.05 13.65
C ALA A 779 -9.38 28.89 14.90
N GLY A 780 -9.93 27.69 15.12
CA GLY A 780 -10.71 27.36 16.31
C GLY A 780 -9.89 27.45 17.61
N LEU A 781 -8.63 27.00 17.58
CA LEU A 781 -7.72 27.11 18.72
C LEU A 781 -7.45 28.59 19.05
N LEU A 782 -7.11 29.40 18.05
CA LEU A 782 -6.85 30.83 18.22
C LEU A 782 -8.07 31.54 18.82
N GLU A 783 -9.29 31.19 18.41
CA GLU A 783 -10.52 31.76 18.97
C GLU A 783 -10.67 31.55 20.48
N GLN A 784 -10.11 30.45 21.01
CA GLN A 784 -10.10 30.14 22.44
C GLN A 784 -8.97 30.85 23.22
N GLN A 785 -7.98 31.42 22.52
CA GLN A 785 -6.84 32.10 23.16
C GLN A 785 -7.12 33.59 23.39
N ALA A 786 -6.27 34.23 24.19
CA ALA A 786 -6.32 35.68 24.36
C ALA A 786 -6.00 36.42 23.05
N PRO A 787 -6.47 37.66 22.87
CA PRO A 787 -6.09 38.49 21.73
C PRO A 787 -4.57 38.63 21.61
N GLU A 788 -4.06 38.73 20.38
CA GLU A 788 -2.62 38.81 20.06
C GLU A 788 -1.77 37.56 20.35
N TYR A 789 -2.35 36.49 20.92
CA TYR A 789 -1.65 35.22 21.09
C TYR A 789 -1.08 34.72 19.75
N ALA A 790 0.23 34.46 19.70
CA ALA A 790 0.91 34.00 18.49
C ALA A 790 1.03 32.47 18.48
N LEU A 791 0.61 31.86 17.38
CA LEU A 791 0.67 30.41 17.17
C LEU A 791 1.53 30.09 15.95
N ALA A 792 2.62 29.35 16.16
CA ALA A 792 3.36 28.69 15.08
C ALA A 792 2.67 27.36 14.76
N VAL A 793 2.10 27.23 13.57
CA VAL A 793 1.47 25.99 13.10
C VAL A 793 2.49 25.21 12.29
N LEU A 794 2.61 23.91 12.57
CA LEU A 794 3.59 23.01 11.97
C LEU A 794 2.93 21.73 11.46
N ASP A 795 3.48 21.19 10.37
CA ASP A 795 3.24 19.80 10.00
C ASP A 795 3.95 18.84 10.95
N ALA A 796 3.44 17.61 11.05
CA ALA A 796 3.95 16.61 11.97
C ALA A 796 5.35 16.09 11.60
N ASP A 797 5.82 16.28 10.37
CA ASP A 797 7.16 15.87 9.90
C ASP A 797 8.25 16.96 10.07
N VAL A 798 7.96 17.99 10.86
CA VAL A 798 8.91 19.06 11.22
C VAL A 798 9.73 18.69 12.45
N MET A 799 11.03 18.97 12.42
CA MET A 799 11.94 18.78 13.55
C MET A 799 12.75 20.03 13.87
N PRO A 800 12.91 20.39 15.16
CA PRO A 800 13.90 21.38 15.57
C PRO A 800 15.32 20.92 15.24
N VAL A 801 16.10 21.82 14.62
CA VAL A 801 17.53 21.65 14.36
C VAL A 801 18.37 22.59 15.23
N VAL A 802 17.75 23.56 15.90
CA VAL A 802 18.40 24.45 16.87
C VAL A 802 17.56 24.56 18.14
N MET A 803 18.04 23.98 19.23
CA MET A 803 17.27 23.92 20.48
C MET A 803 17.42 25.17 21.37
N ASP A 804 18.44 25.99 21.16
CA ASP A 804 18.78 27.14 22.03
C ASP A 804 18.18 28.46 21.56
N ARG A 805 17.59 28.50 20.37
CA ARG A 805 17.05 29.72 19.76
C ARG A 805 15.52 29.63 19.68
N GLY A 806 14.84 30.63 20.25
CA GLY A 806 13.38 30.75 20.20
C GLY A 806 12.87 31.30 18.87
N LEU A 807 11.54 31.38 18.74
CA LEU A 807 10.80 31.90 17.58
C LEU A 807 10.50 33.41 17.66
N ASP A 808 11.00 34.10 18.68
CA ASP A 808 10.61 35.48 19.01
C ASP A 808 10.86 36.47 17.86
N ALA A 809 11.94 36.27 17.09
CA ALA A 809 12.30 37.10 15.95
C ALA A 809 11.22 37.09 14.84
N TRP A 810 10.47 35.99 14.71
CA TRP A 810 9.40 35.85 13.71
C TRP A 810 8.02 36.14 14.30
N MET A 811 7.76 35.79 15.57
CA MET A 811 6.47 36.05 16.21
C MET A 811 6.08 37.54 16.23
N GLY A 812 7.06 38.46 16.15
CA GLY A 812 6.84 39.90 16.00
C GLY A 812 6.62 40.40 14.56
N GLY A 813 6.92 39.61 13.52
CA GLY A 813 7.10 40.07 12.14
C GLY A 813 5.83 40.40 11.35
N GLY A 814 4.68 39.87 11.77
CA GLY A 814 3.38 40.09 11.15
C GLY A 814 2.26 39.37 11.92
N ASP A 815 1.02 39.52 11.47
CA ASP A 815 -0.12 38.83 12.09
C ASP A 815 -0.39 37.48 11.46
N LEU A 816 -0.12 37.34 10.16
CA LEU A 816 -0.15 36.08 9.44
C LEU A 816 1.08 36.01 8.54
N GLN A 817 1.85 34.95 8.65
CA GLN A 817 3.18 34.89 8.07
C GLN A 817 3.44 33.54 7.39
N PHE A 818 3.78 33.59 6.11
CA PHE A 818 4.15 32.45 5.27
C PHE A 818 5.57 32.62 4.73
N TYR A 819 6.11 31.64 4.04
CA TYR A 819 7.44 31.75 3.43
C TYR A 819 7.50 31.00 2.11
N GLU A 820 8.43 31.41 1.25
CA GLU A 820 8.75 30.68 0.03
C GLU A 820 9.58 29.44 0.33
N ARG A 821 9.27 28.33 -0.34
CA ARG A 821 10.06 27.09 -0.22
C ARG A 821 11.45 27.23 -0.84
N ILE A 822 12.40 26.49 -0.29
CA ILE A 822 13.79 26.51 -0.73
C ILE A 822 13.97 26.02 -2.17
N ALA A 823 13.17 25.03 -2.55
CA ALA A 823 13.16 24.43 -3.87
C ALA A 823 11.72 24.50 -4.40
N GLY A 824 11.54 25.23 -5.50
CA GLY A 824 10.25 25.49 -6.12
C GLY A 824 9.73 26.91 -5.93
N GLU A 825 8.65 27.19 -6.64
CA GLU A 825 7.96 28.48 -6.60
C GLU A 825 6.88 28.55 -5.53
N GLU A 826 6.61 27.44 -4.83
CA GLU A 826 5.55 27.36 -3.84
C GLU A 826 5.79 28.27 -2.62
N ILE A 827 4.69 28.78 -2.07
CA ILE A 827 4.61 29.31 -0.71
C ILE A 827 4.18 28.17 0.21
N MET A 828 4.96 27.89 1.25
CA MET A 828 4.73 26.76 2.14
C MET A 828 3.38 26.86 2.88
N ALA A 829 2.57 25.82 2.75
CA ALA A 829 1.33 25.63 3.51
C ALA A 829 1.50 24.84 4.82
N GLY A 830 2.55 24.02 4.88
CA GLY A 830 2.84 23.17 6.04
C GLY A 830 3.04 23.96 7.33
N ASN A 831 3.74 25.10 7.24
CA ASN A 831 4.26 25.82 8.40
C ASN A 831 4.05 27.33 8.28
N TYR A 832 3.46 27.95 9.29
CA TYR A 832 3.19 29.39 9.29
C TYR A 832 3.02 29.94 10.71
N ILE A 833 3.05 31.26 10.88
CA ILE A 833 2.71 31.93 12.14
C ILE A 833 1.40 32.69 11.98
N ALA A 834 0.47 32.50 12.92
CA ALA A 834 -0.81 33.18 12.98
C ALA A 834 -1.03 33.80 14.37
N LYS A 835 -1.32 35.10 14.41
CA LYS A 835 -1.75 35.81 15.62
C LYS A 835 -3.26 35.74 15.78
N ASN A 836 -3.70 35.73 17.02
CA ASN A 836 -5.10 35.69 17.34
C ASN A 836 -5.79 37.04 17.04
N LYS A 837 -6.20 37.21 15.78
CA LYS A 837 -6.99 38.34 15.28
C LYS A 837 -8.19 37.83 14.47
N PRO A 838 -9.34 38.53 14.50
CA PRO A 838 -10.53 38.09 13.77
C PRO A 838 -10.30 37.83 12.27
N TRP A 839 -9.57 38.72 11.59
CA TRP A 839 -9.30 38.57 10.16
C TRP A 839 -8.38 37.38 9.86
N VAL A 840 -7.42 37.06 10.75
CA VAL A 840 -6.51 35.91 10.58
C VAL A 840 -7.31 34.61 10.69
N ARG A 841 -8.17 34.49 11.70
CA ARG A 841 -9.06 33.33 11.85
C ARG A 841 -9.96 33.18 10.63
N LYS A 842 -10.52 34.29 10.13
CA LYS A 842 -11.36 34.28 8.93
C LYS A 842 -10.58 33.88 7.67
N PHE A 843 -9.33 34.33 7.51
CA PHE A 843 -8.46 33.88 6.43
C PHE A 843 -8.24 32.36 6.49
N LEU A 844 -7.86 31.83 7.65
CA LEU A 844 -7.61 30.39 7.83
C LEU A 844 -8.87 29.54 7.56
N GLN A 845 -10.05 30.01 7.97
CA GLN A 845 -11.33 29.37 7.65
C GLN A 845 -11.65 29.41 6.16
N ASN A 846 -11.43 30.55 5.50
CA ASN A 846 -11.64 30.69 4.05
C ASN A 846 -10.67 29.83 3.24
N TRP A 847 -9.43 29.68 3.71
CA TRP A 847 -8.44 28.79 3.11
C TRP A 847 -8.84 27.32 3.31
N ALA A 848 -9.22 26.91 4.52
CA ALA A 848 -9.73 25.56 4.79
C ALA A 848 -10.92 25.21 3.87
N ALA A 849 -11.86 26.16 3.69
CA ALA A 849 -13.06 25.97 2.86
C ALA A 849 -12.75 25.74 1.37
N ARG A 850 -11.52 26.00 0.89
CA ARG A 850 -11.13 25.71 -0.51
C ARG A 850 -11.15 24.23 -0.84
N ARG A 851 -11.21 23.35 0.17
CA ARG A 851 -11.38 21.93 -0.08
C ARG A 851 -12.56 21.61 -1.00
N TRP A 852 -13.64 22.37 -0.87
CA TRP A 852 -14.87 22.20 -1.64
C TRP A 852 -14.80 22.72 -3.07
N SER A 853 -13.74 23.45 -3.40
CA SER A 853 -13.47 23.99 -4.74
C SER A 853 -12.13 23.48 -5.28
N GLN A 854 -11.67 22.32 -4.81
CA GLN A 854 -10.49 21.69 -5.39
C GLN A 854 -10.79 21.23 -6.81
N PRO A 855 -9.83 21.39 -7.72
CA PRO A 855 -9.98 20.90 -9.08
C PRO A 855 -9.84 19.37 -9.11
N GLY A 856 -10.32 18.74 -10.19
CA GLY A 856 -10.33 17.27 -10.31
C GLY A 856 -8.96 16.62 -10.53
N GLY A 857 -7.95 17.39 -10.93
CA GLY A 857 -6.56 16.94 -11.10
C GLY A 857 -5.65 17.27 -9.91
N PHE A 858 -4.34 17.08 -10.11
CA PHE A 858 -3.35 17.36 -9.09
C PHE A 858 -3.28 18.86 -8.76
N SER A 859 -3.43 19.18 -7.49
CA SER A 859 -3.45 20.56 -6.96
C SER A 859 -2.63 20.76 -5.69
N SER A 860 -1.86 19.74 -5.27
CA SER A 860 -1.08 19.76 -4.01
C SER A 860 -1.91 20.16 -2.78
N ALA A 861 -3.13 19.64 -2.67
CA ALA A 861 -4.01 19.80 -1.50
C ALA A 861 -4.21 21.26 -1.02
N ASP A 862 -3.84 21.55 0.24
CA ASP A 862 -3.91 22.86 0.89
C ASP A 862 -2.89 23.85 0.33
N GLU A 863 -1.74 23.37 -0.17
CA GLU A 863 -0.66 24.18 -0.71
C GLU A 863 -1.05 24.89 -2.01
N GLY A 864 -1.68 24.19 -2.97
CA GLY A 864 -2.26 24.86 -4.13
C GLY A 864 -3.37 25.83 -3.74
N ALA A 865 -4.25 25.43 -2.82
CA ALA A 865 -5.33 26.29 -2.34
C ALA A 865 -4.83 27.58 -1.65
N LEU A 866 -3.66 27.55 -1.01
CA LEU A 866 -3.05 28.71 -0.36
C LEU A 866 -2.78 29.84 -1.35
N HIS A 867 -2.25 29.51 -2.52
CA HIS A 867 -1.90 30.48 -3.55
C HIS A 867 -3.15 31.25 -4.02
N VAL A 868 -4.27 30.54 -4.20
CA VAL A 868 -5.57 31.16 -4.52
C VAL A 868 -6.07 32.01 -3.35
N ALA A 869 -6.01 31.49 -2.13
CA ALA A 869 -6.45 32.21 -0.93
C ALA A 869 -5.69 33.53 -0.74
N LEU A 870 -4.38 33.54 -1.01
CA LEU A 870 -3.53 34.74 -0.94
C LEU A 870 -3.88 35.78 -2.00
N VAL A 871 -3.94 35.41 -3.28
CA VAL A 871 -4.22 36.39 -4.36
C VAL A 871 -5.61 37.01 -4.23
N GLU A 872 -6.59 36.23 -3.76
CA GLU A 872 -7.94 36.74 -3.51
C GLU A 872 -7.98 37.67 -2.30
N THR A 873 -7.37 37.25 -1.18
CA THR A 873 -7.33 38.05 0.06
C THR A 873 -6.60 39.37 -0.13
N LEU A 874 -5.51 39.36 -0.90
CA LEU A 874 -4.70 40.54 -1.18
C LEU A 874 -5.24 41.37 -2.35
N GLU A 875 -6.29 40.90 -3.00
CA GLU A 875 -6.96 41.59 -4.10
C GLU A 875 -6.02 42.00 -5.25
N VAL A 876 -5.05 41.15 -5.57
CA VAL A 876 -4.10 41.43 -6.65
C VAL A 876 -4.80 41.37 -8.02
N LYS A 877 -4.33 42.16 -8.99
CA LYS A 877 -4.99 42.33 -10.29
C LYS A 877 -5.20 41.00 -11.05
N ALA A 878 -4.25 40.08 -10.96
CA ALA A 878 -4.28 38.79 -11.66
C ALA A 878 -5.05 37.67 -10.91
N ARG A 879 -5.76 37.98 -9.81
CA ARG A 879 -6.49 36.99 -9.01
C ARG A 879 -7.45 36.11 -9.82
N GLN A 880 -8.15 36.68 -10.81
CA GLN A 880 -9.08 35.94 -11.66
C GLN A 880 -8.34 34.91 -12.53
N ARG A 881 -7.23 35.32 -13.15
CA ARG A 881 -6.41 34.42 -13.97
C ARG A 881 -5.85 33.27 -13.15
N VAL A 882 -5.38 33.54 -11.94
CA VAL A 882 -4.87 32.52 -11.02
C VAL A 882 -5.98 31.53 -10.61
N ALA A 883 -7.18 32.03 -10.29
CA ALA A 883 -8.33 31.19 -9.97
C ALA A 883 -8.76 30.31 -11.17
N GLU A 884 -8.74 30.86 -12.38
CA GLU A 884 -9.02 30.11 -13.61
C GLU A 884 -8.00 29.00 -13.85
N LEU A 885 -6.70 29.27 -13.68
CA LEU A 885 -5.66 28.25 -13.81
C LEU A 885 -5.83 27.13 -12.78
N TYR A 886 -6.09 27.48 -11.52
CA TYR A 886 -6.33 26.51 -10.46
C TYR A 886 -7.55 25.63 -10.74
N ALA A 887 -8.69 26.23 -11.12
CA ALA A 887 -9.92 25.50 -11.41
C ALA A 887 -9.79 24.53 -12.60
N ASN A 888 -8.87 24.83 -13.53
CA ASN A 888 -8.62 24.04 -14.72
C ASN A 888 -7.51 22.98 -14.55
N LEU A 889 -7.02 22.72 -13.33
CA LEU A 889 -6.06 21.64 -13.08
C LEU A 889 -6.77 20.28 -13.21
N THR A 890 -6.63 19.64 -14.36
CA THR A 890 -7.22 18.32 -14.65
C THR A 890 -6.18 17.21 -14.80
N ALA A 891 -4.90 17.58 -14.90
CA ALA A 891 -3.81 16.64 -15.09
C ALA A 891 -3.57 15.76 -13.83
N PRO A 892 -3.17 14.49 -13.99
CA PRO A 892 -2.82 13.62 -12.86
C PRO A 892 -1.46 14.03 -12.26
N VAL A 893 -1.11 13.47 -11.09
CA VAL A 893 0.17 13.74 -10.40
C VAL A 893 1.42 13.38 -11.23
N ALA A 894 1.28 12.53 -12.27
CA ALA A 894 2.35 12.21 -13.20
C ALA A 894 2.72 13.37 -14.14
N ASP A 895 1.83 14.37 -14.28
CA ASP A 895 2.06 15.58 -15.06
C ASP A 895 1.86 16.82 -14.18
N LEU A 896 2.97 17.33 -13.63
CA LEU A 896 2.98 18.47 -12.72
C LEU A 896 3.10 19.82 -13.44
N GLU A 897 3.28 19.84 -14.76
CA GLU A 897 3.49 21.07 -15.53
C GLU A 897 2.31 22.06 -15.39
N PRO A 898 1.03 21.64 -15.49
CA PRO A 898 -0.10 22.56 -15.28
C PRO A 898 -0.11 23.15 -13.86
N TYR A 899 0.24 22.35 -12.86
CA TYR A 899 0.29 22.78 -11.46
C TYR A 899 1.39 23.83 -11.25
N PHE A 900 2.61 23.58 -11.72
CA PHE A 900 3.70 24.55 -11.55
C PHE A 900 3.48 25.83 -12.35
N ARG A 901 2.84 25.77 -13.52
CA ARG A 901 2.41 26.98 -14.25
C ARG A 901 1.40 27.82 -13.45
N PHE A 902 0.46 27.16 -12.77
CA PHE A 902 -0.46 27.83 -11.87
C PHE A 902 0.27 28.51 -10.71
N VAL A 903 1.20 27.79 -10.05
CA VAL A 903 1.99 28.33 -8.94
C VAL A 903 2.83 29.52 -9.40
N GLU A 904 3.53 29.41 -10.53
CA GLU A 904 4.34 30.49 -11.11
C GLU A 904 3.49 31.74 -11.39
N GLU A 905 2.29 31.58 -11.95
CA GLU A 905 1.39 32.71 -12.21
C GLU A 905 0.88 33.35 -10.90
N ALA A 906 0.55 32.55 -9.89
CA ALA A 906 0.19 33.06 -8.56
C ALA A 906 1.34 33.84 -7.93
N LYS A 907 2.57 33.34 -8.07
CA LYS A 907 3.78 34.00 -7.57
C LYS A 907 4.09 35.29 -8.29
N ARG A 908 3.98 35.30 -9.62
CA ARG A 908 4.11 36.51 -10.43
C ARG A 908 3.06 37.55 -10.03
N ALA A 909 1.81 37.13 -9.78
CA ALA A 909 0.73 38.00 -9.32
C ALA A 909 0.99 38.58 -7.93
N LEU A 910 1.54 37.77 -7.02
CA LEU A 910 1.93 38.20 -5.68
C LEU A 910 3.15 39.10 -5.73
N GLY A 911 4.12 38.90 -6.62
CA GLY A 911 5.40 39.60 -6.66
C GLY A 911 6.39 39.12 -5.59
N PRO A 912 7.51 39.83 -5.38
CA PRO A 912 8.55 39.38 -4.44
C PRO A 912 8.04 39.36 -2.98
N PRO A 913 8.64 38.51 -2.13
CA PRO A 913 8.38 38.45 -0.68
C PRO A 913 8.39 39.83 -0.03
N ARG A 914 7.32 40.14 0.72
CA ARG A 914 7.15 41.44 1.40
C ARG A 914 6.08 41.37 2.49
N LYS A 915 5.78 42.53 3.06
CA LYS A 915 4.67 42.76 3.98
C LYS A 915 3.55 43.51 3.26
N TRP A 916 2.31 43.07 3.47
CA TRP A 916 1.11 43.75 3.01
C TRP A 916 0.35 44.32 4.21
N LEU A 917 -0.02 45.59 4.11
CA LEU A 917 -1.00 46.18 5.02
C LEU A 917 -2.39 45.74 4.59
N MET A 918 -3.12 45.14 5.53
CA MET A 918 -4.45 44.58 5.26
C MET A 918 -5.57 45.62 5.32
N ASP A 919 -5.29 46.86 5.73
CA ASP A 919 -6.27 47.96 5.83
C ASP A 919 -6.92 48.33 4.48
N ARG A 920 -6.26 47.97 3.37
CA ARG A 920 -6.74 48.22 2.01
C ARG A 920 -7.50 47.05 1.39
N THR A 921 -7.50 45.87 2.02
CA THR A 921 -8.24 44.72 1.50
C THR A 921 -9.63 44.66 2.14
N ARG A 922 -10.62 44.09 1.44
CA ARG A 922 -11.97 43.89 1.95
C ARG A 922 -11.95 43.14 3.28
N LEU A 923 -11.17 42.06 3.36
CA LEU A 923 -11.08 41.24 4.58
C LEU A 923 -10.54 42.04 5.78
N GLY A 924 -9.53 42.90 5.57
CA GLY A 924 -9.03 43.74 6.66
C GLY A 924 -10.01 44.86 7.05
N GLN A 925 -10.74 45.41 6.08
CA GLN A 925 -11.78 46.42 6.33
C GLN A 925 -12.97 45.85 7.09
N GLU A 926 -13.47 44.67 6.70
CA GLU A 926 -14.57 43.94 7.36
C GLU A 926 -14.29 43.70 8.86
N HIS A 927 -13.02 43.52 9.21
CA HIS A 927 -12.56 43.29 10.59
C HIS A 927 -11.88 44.52 11.22
N ASN A 928 -12.05 45.72 10.64
CA ASN A 928 -11.54 47.00 11.14
C ASN A 928 -10.03 46.98 11.48
N CYS A 929 -9.20 46.33 10.66
CA CYS A 929 -7.78 46.24 10.95
C CYS A 929 -6.91 47.27 10.23
N ARG A 930 -6.60 48.36 10.93
CA ARG A 930 -5.79 49.49 10.42
C ARG A 930 -4.27 49.26 10.39
N LYS A 931 -3.77 48.27 11.11
CA LYS A 931 -2.32 47.98 11.24
C LYS A 931 -2.01 46.49 11.10
N CYS A 932 -2.88 45.75 10.41
CA CYS A 932 -2.66 44.33 10.24
C CYS A 932 -1.70 44.03 9.11
N VAL A 933 -0.88 43.02 9.32
CA VAL A 933 0.20 42.66 8.40
C VAL A 933 0.10 41.20 8.02
N LEU A 934 -0.02 40.94 6.72
CA LEU A 934 0.32 39.65 6.13
C LEU A 934 1.76 39.73 5.62
N ALA A 935 2.60 38.76 5.96
CA ALA A 935 3.98 38.70 5.51
C ALA A 935 4.24 37.40 4.73
N ILE A 936 4.98 37.50 3.64
CA ILE A 936 5.61 36.35 2.97
C ILE A 936 7.11 36.56 3.08
N TRP A 937 7.76 35.62 3.75
CA TRP A 937 9.20 35.63 3.97
C TRP A 937 9.94 35.08 2.75
N PRO A 938 11.12 35.64 2.43
CA PRO A 938 12.01 35.06 1.44
C PRO A 938 12.46 33.64 1.82
N ARG A 939 12.88 32.89 0.81
CA ARG A 939 13.54 31.60 0.96
C ARG A 939 14.67 31.69 1.99
N MET A 940 14.82 30.65 2.82
CA MET A 940 15.86 30.54 3.86
C MET A 940 15.86 31.63 4.95
N SER A 941 14.82 32.48 5.01
CA SER A 941 14.73 33.58 5.98
C SER A 941 13.68 33.35 7.07
N PHE A 942 12.93 32.24 6.98
CA PHE A 942 11.91 31.87 7.95
C PHE A 942 12.46 30.92 9.03
N PHE A 943 11.67 30.66 10.07
CA PHE A 943 12.11 29.79 11.17
C PHE A 943 12.10 28.30 10.80
N VAL A 944 11.42 27.92 9.71
CA VAL A 944 11.39 26.57 9.15
C VAL A 944 11.94 26.61 7.73
N ASP A 945 12.70 25.59 7.35
CA ASP A 945 13.08 25.36 5.96
C ASP A 945 13.08 23.85 5.60
N ASP A 946 13.12 23.50 4.33
CA ASP A 946 13.14 22.10 3.88
C ASP A 946 14.52 21.45 4.15
N GLY A 947 14.61 20.65 5.22
CA GLY A 947 15.90 20.17 5.74
C GLY A 947 16.66 19.22 4.81
N VAL A 948 15.97 18.61 3.84
CA VAL A 948 16.61 17.72 2.85
C VAL A 948 17.60 18.47 1.96
N TYR A 949 17.33 19.74 1.66
CA TYR A 949 18.17 20.56 0.78
C TYR A 949 19.34 21.24 1.50
N LEU A 950 19.30 21.26 2.84
CA LEU A 950 20.36 21.79 3.69
C LEU A 950 21.20 20.67 4.31
N ASN A 951 21.28 19.50 3.67
CA ASN A 951 21.97 18.30 4.18
C ASN A 951 21.61 17.91 5.62
N ARG A 952 20.44 18.35 6.10
CA ARG A 952 19.95 18.22 7.47
C ARG A 952 20.80 18.95 8.52
N HIS A 953 21.69 19.87 8.10
CA HIS A 953 22.51 20.67 8.99
C HIS A 953 21.77 21.93 9.47
N GLY A 954 21.87 22.22 10.76
CA GLY A 954 21.44 23.49 11.36
C GLY A 954 22.64 24.32 11.79
N SER A 955 22.38 25.58 12.16
CA SER A 955 23.41 26.45 12.69
C SER A 955 22.86 27.45 13.71
N ARG A 956 23.74 28.20 14.37
CA ARG A 956 23.34 29.30 15.27
C ARG A 956 22.56 30.40 14.52
N LEU A 957 22.79 30.54 13.21
CA LEU A 957 22.04 31.37 12.28
C LEU A 957 21.22 30.51 11.30
N GLY A 958 20.27 31.11 10.58
CA GLY A 958 19.41 30.40 9.63
C GLY A 958 18.13 29.83 10.26
N PRO A 959 17.54 28.74 9.71
CA PRO A 959 16.30 28.15 10.22
C PRO A 959 16.48 27.51 11.61
N VAL A 960 15.41 27.49 12.39
CA VAL A 960 15.36 26.85 13.72
C VAL A 960 14.86 25.42 13.61
N MET A 961 14.04 25.14 12.60
CA MET A 961 13.41 23.85 12.35
C MET A 961 13.57 23.45 10.89
N HIS A 962 13.55 22.15 10.65
CA HIS A 962 13.55 21.54 9.34
C HIS A 962 12.24 20.81 9.09
N HIS A 963 11.63 21.09 7.95
CA HIS A 963 10.47 20.39 7.41
C HIS A 963 10.89 19.18 6.56
N GLY A 964 9.97 18.24 6.35
CA GLY A 964 10.14 17.11 5.45
C GLY A 964 10.96 15.95 6.03
N ILE A 965 11.07 15.83 7.36
CA ILE A 965 11.81 14.74 8.00
C ILE A 965 10.92 13.52 8.15
N LYS A 966 10.74 12.81 7.04
CA LYS A 966 9.74 11.73 6.94
C LYS A 966 10.24 10.36 7.42
N SER A 967 11.55 10.11 7.41
CA SER A 967 12.10 8.80 7.75
C SER A 967 12.45 8.68 9.25
N PRO A 968 12.13 7.55 9.92
CA PRO A 968 12.54 7.32 11.30
C PRO A 968 14.07 7.32 11.49
N LYS A 969 14.82 6.94 10.45
CA LYS A 969 16.30 6.96 10.46
C LYS A 969 16.81 8.40 10.55
N ASP A 970 16.24 9.30 9.75
CA ASP A 970 16.62 10.71 9.78
C ASP A 970 16.19 11.36 11.08
N ALA A 971 14.97 11.08 11.57
CA ALA A 971 14.51 11.61 12.85
C ALA A 971 15.43 11.22 14.02
N ARG A 972 15.98 9.99 14.01
CA ARG A 972 16.99 9.55 14.99
C ARG A 972 18.33 10.28 14.86
N ARG A 973 18.70 10.75 13.66
CA ARG A 973 19.88 11.61 13.48
C ARG A 973 19.63 12.98 14.12
N TYR A 974 18.43 13.54 13.95
CA TYR A 974 18.04 14.80 14.59
C TYR A 974 18.08 14.71 16.12
N MET A 975 17.46 13.67 16.67
CA MET A 975 17.42 13.41 18.10
C MET A 975 17.78 11.96 18.43
N PRO A 976 19.08 11.67 18.63
CA PRO A 976 19.53 10.34 19.02
C PRO A 976 19.08 9.98 20.45
N GLY A 977 18.95 10.98 21.33
CA GLY A 977 18.48 10.84 22.71
C GLY A 977 17.14 11.52 22.97
N ALA A 978 16.62 11.39 24.19
CA ALA A 978 15.43 12.12 24.62
C ALA A 978 15.78 13.61 24.81
N CYS A 979 15.22 14.47 23.96
CA CYS A 979 15.47 15.92 23.97
C CYS A 979 16.95 16.34 23.74
N GLU A 980 17.77 15.45 23.19
CA GLU A 980 19.17 15.73 22.84
C GLU A 980 19.30 15.86 21.32
N LEU A 981 19.76 17.01 20.85
CA LEU A 981 20.05 17.24 19.44
C LEU A 981 21.35 16.52 19.04
N GLY A 982 21.35 15.86 17.88
CA GLY A 982 22.56 15.26 17.29
C GLY A 982 23.65 16.32 17.12
N ARG A 983 24.84 16.08 17.68
CA ARG A 983 25.94 17.06 17.67
C ARG A 983 26.46 17.32 16.26
N GLU A 984 26.38 16.31 15.40
CA GLU A 984 26.79 16.34 14.00
C GLU A 984 25.88 17.18 13.10
N LEU A 985 24.74 17.64 13.60
CA LEU A 985 23.81 18.47 12.83
C LEU A 985 24.17 19.93 12.88
N LEU A 986 24.82 20.38 13.96
CA LEU A 986 25.16 21.79 14.13
C LEU A 986 26.50 22.08 13.46
N VAL A 987 26.43 22.83 12.37
CA VAL A 987 27.60 23.34 11.66
C VAL A 987 27.75 24.84 11.90
N GLU A 988 28.94 25.39 11.60
CA GLU A 988 29.15 26.83 11.66
C GLU A 988 28.28 27.54 10.60
N SER A 989 27.84 28.77 10.90
CA SER A 989 26.87 29.49 10.04
C SER A 989 27.34 29.66 8.60
N TRP A 990 28.66 29.82 8.42
CA TRP A 990 29.27 29.92 7.09
C TRP A 990 29.21 28.60 6.32
N GLN A 991 29.31 27.45 6.99
CA GLN A 991 29.22 26.13 6.35
C GLN A 991 27.80 25.89 5.83
N LEU A 992 26.80 26.13 6.68
CA LEU A 992 25.40 26.05 6.27
C LEU A 992 25.12 27.04 5.12
N GLY A 993 25.69 28.24 5.21
CA GLY A 993 25.53 29.27 4.18
C GLY A 993 26.16 28.90 2.84
N GLN A 994 27.29 28.18 2.83
CA GLN A 994 27.87 27.63 1.60
C GLN A 994 26.98 26.54 0.99
N GLU A 995 26.42 25.63 1.79
CA GLU A 995 25.47 24.62 1.29
C GLU A 995 24.23 25.29 0.67
N ALA A 996 23.68 26.29 1.36
CA ALA A 996 22.55 27.06 0.90
C ALA A 996 22.87 27.87 -0.37
N LEU A 997 24.08 28.42 -0.49
CA LEU A 997 24.53 29.13 -1.69
C LEU A 997 24.68 28.17 -2.87
N GLN A 998 25.28 27.00 -2.66
CA GLN A 998 25.43 25.96 -3.69
C GLN A 998 24.07 25.50 -4.22
N LEU A 999 23.09 25.33 -3.33
CA LEU A 999 21.72 25.06 -3.72
C LEU A 999 21.14 26.20 -4.55
N ALA A 1000 21.26 27.45 -4.06
CA ALA A 1000 20.75 28.63 -4.77
C ALA A 1000 21.35 28.79 -6.17
N GLU A 1001 22.64 28.43 -6.35
CA GLU A 1001 23.30 28.42 -7.65
C GLU A 1001 22.72 27.40 -8.63
N GLY A 1002 22.18 26.28 -8.13
CA GLY A 1002 21.46 25.28 -8.92
C GLY A 1002 20.06 25.74 -9.38
N TYR A 1003 19.49 26.78 -8.74
CA TYR A 1003 18.16 27.31 -9.05
C TYR A 1003 18.18 28.82 -9.33
N PRO A 1004 18.90 29.30 -10.35
CA PRO A 1004 19.11 30.73 -10.58
C PRO A 1004 17.83 31.54 -10.85
N HIS A 1005 16.75 30.88 -11.28
CA HIS A 1005 15.44 31.49 -11.47
C HIS A 1005 14.71 31.77 -10.16
N LEU A 1006 14.93 30.95 -9.11
CA LEU A 1006 14.36 31.14 -7.78
C LEU A 1006 15.18 32.14 -6.94
N TYR A 1007 16.49 32.22 -7.22
CA TYR A 1007 17.45 33.04 -6.48
C TYR A 1007 18.07 34.10 -7.40
N PRO A 1008 17.42 35.27 -7.57
CA PRO A 1008 17.94 36.31 -8.43
C PRO A 1008 19.36 36.73 -8.01
N LYS A 1009 20.21 36.96 -9.01
CA LYS A 1009 21.61 37.42 -8.86
C LYS A 1009 21.70 38.91 -9.20
N GLY A 1010 22.70 39.61 -8.64
CA GLY A 1010 23.02 41.00 -8.98
C GLY A 1010 23.26 41.90 -7.77
N SER A 1011 23.83 43.09 -7.98
CA SER A 1011 24.06 44.08 -6.92
C SER A 1011 22.77 44.70 -6.36
N ASP A 1012 21.72 44.72 -7.19
CA ASP A 1012 20.50 45.48 -6.92
C ASP A 1012 19.43 44.63 -6.22
N CYS A 1013 19.72 43.36 -5.95
CA CYS A 1013 18.76 42.48 -5.29
C CYS A 1013 19.01 42.43 -3.78
N GLN A 1014 18.00 42.87 -3.03
CA GLN A 1014 18.04 42.98 -1.55
C GLN A 1014 18.18 41.63 -0.85
N LEU A 1015 17.91 40.52 -1.55
CA LEU A 1015 17.89 39.15 -1.03
C LEU A 1015 18.85 38.23 -1.78
N CYS A 1016 19.91 38.80 -2.37
CA CYS A 1016 20.81 38.06 -3.23
C CYS A 1016 21.57 36.98 -2.48
N ALA A 1017 21.58 35.77 -3.06
CA ALA A 1017 22.14 34.59 -2.42
C ALA A 1017 23.59 34.82 -1.93
N GLY A 1018 24.44 35.42 -2.76
CA GLY A 1018 25.85 35.67 -2.42
C GLY A 1018 26.07 36.62 -1.24
N ARG A 1019 25.10 37.48 -0.89
CA ARG A 1019 25.23 38.43 0.24
C ARG A 1019 24.47 37.95 1.48
N CYS A 1020 23.28 37.39 1.27
CA CYS A 1020 22.35 37.06 2.34
C CYS A 1020 22.46 35.61 2.81
N VAL A 1021 22.46 34.68 1.85
CA VAL A 1021 22.36 33.24 2.11
C VAL A 1021 23.70 32.70 2.60
N ALA A 1022 24.82 33.15 2.02
CA ALA A 1022 26.17 32.68 2.35
C ALA A 1022 26.54 32.77 3.84
N ASN A 1023 25.91 33.66 4.61
CA ASN A 1023 26.15 33.82 6.04
C ASN A 1023 24.87 33.81 6.89
N PHE A 1024 23.69 33.56 6.28
CA PHE A 1024 22.38 33.77 6.90
C PHE A 1024 22.27 35.12 7.64
N SER A 1025 22.92 36.15 7.10
CA SER A 1025 23.12 37.44 7.77
C SER A 1025 22.05 38.45 7.47
N CYS A 1026 21.23 38.22 6.44
CA CYS A 1026 20.10 39.09 6.14
C CYS A 1026 19.04 38.87 7.20
N ARG A 1027 18.87 39.91 8.03
CA ARG A 1027 17.84 39.95 9.05
C ARG A 1027 16.46 39.80 8.41
N PRO A 1028 15.47 39.33 9.18
CA PRO A 1028 14.08 39.32 8.75
C PRO A 1028 13.69 40.64 8.08
N LEU A 1029 13.10 40.62 6.87
CA LEU A 1029 12.47 41.73 6.13
C LEU A 1029 12.40 43.05 6.93
N GLU A 1030 13.54 43.74 7.03
CA GLU A 1030 13.62 45.14 7.41
C GLU A 1030 13.43 45.90 6.10
N LEU A 1031 12.15 46.06 5.72
CA LEU A 1031 11.69 46.94 4.63
C LEU A 1031 11.07 48.18 5.24
#